data_AF-A0A8H4X1E4-F1
#
_entry.id   AF-A0A8H4X1E4-F1
#
_cell.length_a   1.000
_cell.length_b   1.000
_cell.length_c   1.000
_cell.angle_alpha   90.00
_cell.angle_beta   90.00
_cell.angle_gamma   90.00
#
_symmetry.space_group_name_H-M   'P 1'
#
loop_
_entity.id
_entity.type
_entity.pdbx_description
1 polymer ?
#
loop_
_entity_poly.entity_id
_entity_poly.type
_entity_poly.pdbx_seq_one_letter_code
_entity_poly.pdbx_strand_id
1 'polypeptide(L)'
;MPPKDPLDGMVIIFHRAGSLILDNLVSHCSLAFPNRAIAIKGDDEAIDRFACFIAGYRLTSGELYESRQAKWRTICRKLAGRDHDRPGHLMFTSTEIMIAMTQHATRLPQLTALVPLVPKPYNIKNREALYHNPAAIVRPLNIGQVQHCVQWGLANKYSLAVLGGGHSDHCIWNNVVSVDMGALDKLHIVNPPQDADTDCWVVAEAGCKTGDIIRETMSVGVIVPLGSRPSVGAGLWLQGGIGHLARHYGLTCDAVVGAVMVDVISGQVLVIGHVPAQHQPLIAVRHKADEELLWALKGAGTNFGIVISVTFKCFTAQMFSVCNYWQPGGQKAEEALTKVSHNVSSQYPHHVSSDFYLYCEYGQMRCGITTFLCSLEGVSQDSSMGVPLETVNAIELFDKEMYISKMHDGHGGGKTSAFKRCVFLKDIANAGAIKVLISAMKDGPTPYCYFHLVHGGKAVRSIAPEDTAFGCRDWDFACVVTGVWPREYDGTRIADAAIRWVYRVVNELLPKRKGVYGADLGPDPRDSILATKAFGLNRRRLVKLKKTFDPNNILAYTCTLMLNGLPQRLVVLVTVEHGAGKDYCAAIWSAVLKVHGYSSRVVSIREVTKKKYAAATGADPDRPINDRLYKEHHRKSMNDFYKNQLKVDPFVAENHFLEVVKEDISDVLFITGMAEQAPGAKLPHLVHDARLIDGDEFTFKTTYCEEYICADGIYSPNLTFDNEETGDEAVMSFANKRLIPFMSEELRNLAGMVPSVPDFPREDIDFRYVLNIAQKKGGLALCTSLLKSHFSGDWKKVNAVVTSEASGYVFASPLAMELGVPMVLITKGNKLPPPTVSVPRRTSHISSHVLGAMDKDRFEMDTSAVRKGDSVVVVDDVLATGETLVAMLELLVKAGLRPEDISVMVVAEFLFHRGRARLCAHQFGRVVVHSLLVFDGQ
;
A
#
# COMPACT_ATOMS: atom_id res chain seq x y z
N MET A 1 -11.04 2.72 23.21
CA MET A 1 -10.22 3.71 23.92
C MET A 1 -10.16 5.06 23.20
N PRO A 2 -10.91 6.10 23.67
CA PRO A 2 -10.33 7.44 23.67
C PRO A 2 -9.08 7.37 24.55
N PRO A 3 -8.03 8.14 24.26
CA PRO A 3 -6.83 8.12 25.10
C PRO A 3 -7.22 8.41 26.55
N LYS A 4 -7.04 7.40 27.42
CA LYS A 4 -7.14 7.48 28.89
C LYS A 4 -5.95 8.30 29.39
N ASP A 5 -6.14 9.60 29.29
CA ASP A 5 -5.65 10.69 30.12
C ASP A 5 -5.91 11.95 29.29
N PRO A 6 -6.45 13.04 29.85
CA PRO A 6 -6.43 14.30 29.15
C PRO A 6 -4.97 14.61 28.88
N LEU A 7 -4.50 14.30 27.66
CA LEU A 7 -3.20 14.68 27.17
C LEU A 7 -2.99 16.12 27.58
N ASP A 8 -1.94 16.33 28.36
CA ASP A 8 -1.27 17.60 28.57
C ASP A 8 -1.61 18.57 27.44
N GLY A 9 -2.27 19.69 27.78
CA GLY A 9 -2.97 20.55 26.82
C GLY A 9 -2.25 20.68 25.47
N MET A 10 -2.96 20.34 24.39
CA MET A 10 -2.44 20.43 23.04
C MET A 10 -2.61 21.84 22.50
N VAL A 11 -1.54 22.42 21.96
CA VAL A 11 -1.58 23.70 21.24
C VAL A 11 -1.54 23.40 19.75
N ILE A 12 -2.55 23.88 19.02
CA ILE A 12 -2.60 23.78 17.56
C ILE A 12 -2.33 25.16 16.97
N ILE A 13 -1.26 25.28 16.19
CA ILE A 13 -0.84 26.50 15.53
C ILE A 13 -1.17 26.41 14.04
N PHE A 14 -1.85 27.45 13.54
CA PHE A 14 -2.11 27.64 12.12
C PHE A 14 -1.29 28.82 11.62
N HIS A 15 -0.34 28.57 10.71
CA HIS A 15 0.53 29.61 10.14
C HIS A 15 0.24 29.84 8.66
N ARG A 16 0.26 31.11 8.24
CA ARG A 16 -0.26 31.60 6.94
C ARG A 16 0.80 32.24 6.04
N ALA A 17 2.03 32.34 6.52
CA ALA A 17 3.17 32.84 5.78
C ALA A 17 4.24 31.73 5.73
N GLY A 18 5.29 31.94 4.94
CA GLY A 18 6.43 31.03 4.69
C GLY A 18 6.88 30.08 5.82
N SER A 19 8.14 30.24 6.24
CA SER A 19 8.72 29.41 7.30
C SER A 19 8.16 29.80 8.68
N LEU A 20 7.43 28.89 9.35
CA LEU A 20 7.10 29.05 10.77
C LEU A 20 8.32 28.67 11.62
N ILE A 21 8.91 29.66 12.29
CA ILE A 21 10.06 29.48 13.18
C ILE A 21 9.55 29.48 14.62
N LEU A 22 9.64 28.33 15.30
CA LEU A 22 9.24 28.17 16.70
C LEU A 22 10.43 27.97 17.65
N ASP A 23 11.67 28.19 17.18
CA ASP A 23 12.95 28.14 17.90
C ASP A 23 12.98 27.24 19.15
N ASN A 24 13.60 26.07 19.00
CA ASN A 24 13.74 25.01 20.02
C ASN A 24 12.47 24.25 20.39
N LEU A 25 11.34 24.55 19.73
CA LEU A 25 10.12 23.79 19.93
C LEU A 25 9.93 22.68 18.89
N VAL A 26 9.53 21.51 19.38
CA VAL A 26 9.30 20.32 18.56
C VAL A 26 7.80 20.11 18.35
N SER A 27 7.43 19.86 17.10
CA SER A 27 6.07 19.49 16.73
C SER A 27 5.77 18.02 17.05
N HIS A 28 4.60 17.75 17.60
CA HIS A 28 4.09 16.39 17.75
C HIS A 28 3.62 15.84 16.41
N CYS A 29 2.90 16.66 15.66
CA CYS A 29 2.61 16.39 14.26
C CYS A 29 2.51 17.71 13.48
N SER A 30 2.77 17.63 12.18
CA SER A 30 2.60 18.75 11.27
C SER A 30 1.90 18.29 10.00
N LEU A 31 0.93 19.06 9.52
CA LEU A 31 0.31 18.85 8.21
C LEU A 31 0.60 20.05 7.32
N ALA A 32 1.03 19.77 6.09
CA ALA A 32 1.19 20.76 5.02
C ALA A 32 0.10 20.54 3.98
N PHE A 33 -0.54 21.62 3.54
CA PHE A 33 -1.64 21.57 2.58
C PHE A 33 -1.16 22.04 1.19
N PRO A 34 -1.02 21.13 0.20
CA PRO A 34 -0.37 21.43 -1.08
C PRO A 34 -1.20 22.29 -2.04
N ASN A 35 -2.54 22.27 -1.92
CA ASN A 35 -3.42 23.09 -2.75
C ASN A 35 -3.61 24.46 -2.10
N ARG A 36 -2.73 25.40 -2.48
CA ARG A 36 -2.52 26.70 -1.82
C ARG A 36 -3.70 27.69 -1.79
N ALA A 37 -4.92 27.30 -2.15
CA ALA A 37 -6.11 28.15 -2.01
C ALA A 37 -7.43 27.34 -1.92
N ILE A 38 -8.33 27.80 -1.05
CA ILE A 38 -9.73 27.36 -0.95
C ILE A 38 -10.61 28.60 -0.97
N ALA A 39 -11.58 28.63 -1.89
CA ALA A 39 -12.64 29.64 -1.90
C ALA A 39 -13.89 29.07 -1.24
N ILE A 40 -14.43 29.77 -0.24
CA ILE A 40 -15.73 29.47 0.33
C ILE A 40 -16.67 30.66 0.14
N LYS A 41 -17.98 30.41 0.16
CA LYS A 41 -18.96 31.49 0.16
C LYS A 41 -18.81 32.32 1.45
N GLY A 42 -18.97 33.64 1.38
CA GLY A 42 -18.73 34.54 2.52
C GLY A 42 -19.84 34.61 3.58
N ASP A 43 -20.86 33.76 3.47
CA ASP A 43 -21.94 33.66 4.45
C ASP A 43 -21.50 32.90 5.71
N ASP A 44 -22.19 33.17 6.82
CA ASP A 44 -21.87 32.62 8.14
C ASP A 44 -21.90 31.08 8.14
N GLU A 45 -22.83 30.47 7.39
CA GLU A 45 -23.00 29.02 7.33
C GLU A 45 -21.81 28.33 6.65
N ALA A 46 -21.33 28.88 5.53
CA ALA A 46 -20.12 28.41 4.86
C ALA A 46 -18.87 28.60 5.72
N ILE A 47 -18.76 29.72 6.45
CA ILE A 47 -17.64 29.99 7.36
C ILE A 47 -17.65 29.02 8.56
N ASP A 48 -18.82 28.70 9.11
CA ASP A 48 -18.95 27.75 10.22
C ASP A 48 -18.62 26.31 9.80
N ARG A 49 -19.03 25.91 8.60
CA ARG A 49 -18.63 24.61 8.03
C ARG A 49 -17.12 24.56 7.79
N PHE A 50 -16.55 25.64 7.28
CA PHE A 50 -15.11 25.77 7.07
C PHE A 50 -14.33 25.77 8.38
N ALA A 51 -14.88 26.35 9.46
CA ALA A 51 -14.32 26.30 10.80
C ALA A 51 -14.09 24.88 11.29
N CYS A 52 -15.13 24.03 11.15
CA CYS A 52 -15.08 22.64 11.57
C CYS A 52 -14.05 21.84 10.75
N PHE A 53 -13.92 22.16 9.46
CA PHE A 53 -12.89 21.57 8.59
C PHE A 53 -11.47 21.94 9.06
N ILE A 54 -11.23 23.22 9.37
CA ILE A 54 -9.92 23.73 9.79
C ILE A 54 -9.53 23.23 11.19
N ALA A 55 -10.46 23.24 12.15
CA ALA A 55 -10.19 22.88 13.54
C ALA A 55 -10.14 21.37 13.80
N GLY A 56 -10.57 20.54 12.84
CA GLY A 56 -10.58 19.08 12.97
C GLY A 56 -11.53 18.53 14.05
N TYR A 57 -12.40 19.38 14.62
CA TYR A 57 -13.31 19.05 15.71
C TYR A 57 -14.61 19.87 15.60
N ARG A 58 -15.74 19.28 16.02
CA ARG A 58 -17.05 19.93 16.11
C ARG A 58 -17.33 20.35 17.55
N LEU A 59 -17.43 21.66 17.78
CA LEU A 59 -17.93 22.20 19.05
C LEU A 59 -19.41 21.80 19.25
N THR A 60 -19.75 21.27 20.44
CA THR A 60 -21.12 20.95 20.85
C THR A 60 -21.86 22.21 21.31
N SER A 61 -23.20 22.23 21.18
CA SER A 61 -24.07 23.41 21.37
C SER A 61 -24.10 23.98 22.81
N GLY A 62 -24.25 25.32 22.95
CA GLY A 62 -24.38 26.07 24.21
C GLY A 62 -24.10 27.59 24.07
N GLU A 63 -24.26 28.40 25.12
CA GLU A 63 -24.00 29.86 25.06
C GLU A 63 -22.53 30.21 24.77
N LEU A 64 -21.60 29.41 25.30
CA LEU A 64 -20.17 29.50 24.98
C LEU A 64 -19.86 29.19 23.51
N TYR A 65 -20.74 28.46 22.80
CA TYR A 65 -20.59 28.11 21.39
C TYR A 65 -20.89 29.30 20.47
N GLU A 66 -21.96 30.07 20.74
CA GLU A 66 -22.34 31.23 19.92
C GLU A 66 -21.29 32.35 19.99
N SER A 67 -20.78 32.65 21.20
CA SER A 67 -19.71 33.63 21.40
C SER A 67 -18.41 33.24 20.68
N ARG A 68 -18.08 31.94 20.68
CA ARG A 68 -16.89 31.40 20.00
C ARG A 68 -17.05 31.37 18.49
N GLN A 69 -18.23 31.01 17.96
CA GLN A 69 -18.53 31.09 16.53
C GLN A 69 -18.45 32.51 16.00
N ALA A 70 -19.01 33.49 16.72
CA ALA A 70 -18.94 34.90 16.31
C ALA A 70 -17.48 35.40 16.22
N LYS A 71 -16.65 35.07 17.23
CA LYS A 71 -15.21 35.36 17.19
C LYS A 71 -14.51 34.66 16.02
N TRP A 72 -14.85 33.40 15.76
CA TRP A 72 -14.25 32.63 14.67
C TRP A 72 -14.63 33.16 13.29
N ARG A 73 -15.90 33.49 13.05
CA ARG A 73 -16.35 34.12 11.80
C ARG A 73 -15.61 35.42 11.55
N THR A 74 -15.41 36.22 12.60
CA THR A 74 -14.62 37.46 12.56
C THR A 74 -13.17 37.19 12.16
N ILE A 75 -12.54 36.17 12.76
CA ILE A 75 -11.18 35.74 12.42
C ILE A 75 -11.11 35.30 10.95
N CYS A 76 -11.99 34.42 10.50
CA CYS A 76 -12.06 33.95 9.11
C CYS A 76 -12.18 35.10 8.10
N ARG A 77 -13.07 36.06 8.35
CA ARG A 77 -13.25 37.23 7.47
C ARG A 77 -12.03 38.14 7.44
N LYS A 78 -11.40 38.39 8.59
CA LYS A 78 -10.16 39.19 8.66
C LYS A 78 -9.00 38.55 7.91
N LEU A 79 -9.01 37.23 7.89
CA LEU A 79 -7.91 36.42 7.40
C LEU A 79 -8.08 35.97 5.93
N ALA A 80 -9.23 36.20 5.31
CA ALA A 80 -9.48 35.86 3.91
C ALA A 80 -9.03 37.00 2.98
N GLY A 81 -8.47 36.62 1.82
CA GLY A 81 -8.33 37.51 0.68
C GLY A 81 -9.65 37.68 -0.08
N ARG A 82 -9.71 38.70 -0.95
CA ARG A 82 -10.82 38.87 -1.90
C ARG A 82 -10.59 37.96 -3.11
N ASP A 83 -11.56 37.12 -3.43
CA ASP A 83 -11.58 36.40 -4.70
C ASP A 83 -11.96 37.38 -5.82
N HIS A 84 -11.02 37.70 -6.71
CA HIS A 84 -11.26 38.63 -7.82
C HIS A 84 -12.13 38.03 -8.92
N ASP A 85 -12.19 36.69 -9.01
CA ASP A 85 -12.95 35.97 -10.03
C ASP A 85 -14.37 35.63 -9.54
N ARG A 86 -14.62 35.64 -8.22
CA ARG A 86 -15.91 35.27 -7.60
C ARG A 86 -16.37 36.26 -6.52
N PRO A 87 -17.14 37.30 -6.90
CA PRO A 87 -17.72 38.23 -5.93
C PRO A 87 -18.55 37.52 -4.86
N GLY A 88 -18.35 37.86 -3.58
CA GLY A 88 -19.05 37.25 -2.45
C GLY A 88 -18.44 35.95 -1.90
N HIS A 89 -17.31 35.51 -2.44
CA HIS A 89 -16.50 34.43 -1.87
C HIS A 89 -15.32 34.98 -1.07
N LEU A 90 -15.01 34.30 0.03
CA LEU A 90 -13.81 34.50 0.83
C LEU A 90 -12.74 33.56 0.31
N MET A 91 -11.63 34.11 -0.17
CA MET A 91 -10.49 33.33 -0.65
C MET A 91 -9.52 33.12 0.49
N PHE A 92 -9.42 31.88 0.96
CA PHE A 92 -8.41 31.48 1.92
C PHE A 92 -7.24 30.91 1.14
N THR A 93 -6.17 31.69 1.01
CA THR A 93 -4.87 31.11 0.66
C THR A 93 -4.44 30.21 1.82
N SER A 94 -3.85 29.07 1.48
CA SER A 94 -3.53 28.01 2.44
C SER A 94 -2.83 28.54 3.69
N THR A 95 -3.24 28.05 4.87
CA THR A 95 -2.30 27.93 5.99
C THR A 95 -1.20 26.97 5.55
N GLU A 96 -0.01 27.50 5.27
CA GLU A 96 1.09 26.67 4.76
C GLU A 96 1.41 25.51 5.71
N ILE A 97 1.18 25.70 7.01
CA ILE A 97 1.55 24.75 8.05
C ILE A 97 0.49 24.73 9.17
N MET A 98 0.01 23.53 9.51
CA MET A 98 -0.68 23.23 10.77
C MET A 98 0.26 22.40 11.64
N ILE A 99 0.50 22.84 12.88
CA ILE A 99 1.36 22.13 13.84
C ILE A 99 0.58 21.86 15.11
N ALA A 100 0.61 20.62 15.58
CA ALA A 100 0.21 20.26 16.93
C ALA A 100 1.43 20.17 17.83
N MET A 101 1.33 20.72 19.03
CA MET A 101 2.35 20.70 20.06
C MET A 101 1.76 20.20 21.36
N THR A 102 2.58 19.50 22.13
CA THR A 102 2.24 19.03 23.48
C THR A 102 3.15 19.74 24.48
N GLN A 103 2.94 19.51 25.79
CA GLN A 103 3.85 20.03 26.82
C GLN A 103 5.32 19.60 26.63
N HIS A 104 5.57 18.54 25.87
CA HIS A 104 6.92 18.03 25.60
C HIS A 104 7.68 18.88 24.57
N ALA A 105 7.04 19.87 23.93
CA ALA A 105 7.65 20.62 22.82
C ALA A 105 8.93 21.35 23.23
N THR A 106 9.06 21.66 24.52
CA THR A 106 10.22 22.33 25.14
C THR A 106 11.34 21.38 25.58
N ARG A 107 11.24 20.07 25.31
CA ARG A 107 12.20 19.05 25.81
C ARG A 107 13.40 18.81 24.88
N LEU A 108 13.51 19.53 23.77
CA LEU A 108 14.68 19.45 22.89
C LEU A 108 16.04 19.68 23.59
N PRO A 109 16.19 20.62 24.55
CA PRO A 109 17.45 20.83 25.27
C PRO A 109 17.99 19.58 25.97
N GLN A 110 17.11 18.64 26.37
CA GLN A 110 17.53 17.37 26.98
C GLN A 110 18.31 16.49 25.98
N LEU A 111 17.90 16.50 24.71
CA LEU A 111 18.59 15.75 23.66
C LEU A 111 19.87 16.46 23.24
N THR A 112 19.84 17.77 23.06
CA THR A 112 21.00 18.54 22.57
C THR A 112 22.13 18.65 23.59
N ALA A 113 21.86 18.39 24.87
CA ALA A 113 22.89 18.19 25.89
C ALA A 113 23.68 16.88 25.71
N LEU A 114 23.09 15.87 25.06
CA LEU A 114 23.68 14.53 24.87
C LEU A 114 24.23 14.31 23.46
N VAL A 115 23.68 15.02 22.47
CA VAL A 115 24.00 14.85 21.04
C VAL A 115 24.35 16.21 20.42
N PRO A 116 25.51 16.34 19.75
CA PRO A 116 25.92 17.59 19.13
C PRO A 116 24.91 18.13 18.12
N LEU A 117 24.74 19.45 18.10
CA LEU A 117 23.95 20.14 17.08
C LEU A 117 24.78 20.41 15.82
N VAL A 118 24.15 20.33 14.66
CA VAL A 118 24.70 20.84 13.41
C VAL A 118 24.45 22.35 13.34
N PRO A 119 25.49 23.19 13.24
CA PRO A 119 25.28 24.63 13.14
C PRO A 119 24.68 25.02 11.77
N LYS A 120 23.91 26.11 11.76
CA LYS A 120 23.44 26.74 10.51
C LYS A 120 24.61 27.46 9.81
N PRO A 121 24.63 27.54 8.46
CA PRO A 121 23.65 26.97 7.53
C PRO A 121 23.82 25.46 7.35
N TYR A 122 22.70 24.75 7.19
CA TYR A 122 22.72 23.31 6.97
C TYR A 122 23.21 22.95 5.56
N ASN A 123 24.13 22.00 5.46
CA ASN A 123 24.64 21.50 4.18
C ASN A 123 23.72 20.39 3.63
N ILE A 124 22.64 20.79 2.95
CA ILE A 124 21.62 19.89 2.40
C ILE A 124 21.64 19.99 0.88
N LYS A 125 21.66 18.83 0.21
CA LYS A 125 21.75 18.76 -1.26
C LYS A 125 20.41 19.09 -1.90
N ASN A 126 19.31 18.60 -1.34
CA ASN A 126 17.97 18.91 -1.80
C ASN A 126 17.59 20.34 -1.38
N ARG A 127 17.32 21.21 -2.36
CA ARG A 127 16.94 22.60 -2.11
C ARG A 127 15.51 22.73 -1.59
N GLU A 128 14.60 21.85 -1.96
CA GLU A 128 13.24 21.88 -1.45
C GLU A 128 13.21 21.59 0.05
N ALA A 129 14.04 20.65 0.51
CA ALA A 129 14.19 20.35 1.94
C ALA A 129 14.61 21.59 2.77
N LEU A 130 15.31 22.57 2.17
CA LEU A 130 15.71 23.81 2.85
C LEU A 130 14.55 24.80 3.05
N TYR A 131 13.40 24.62 2.39
CA TYR A 131 12.19 25.37 2.74
C TYR A 131 11.56 24.86 4.04
N HIS A 132 11.93 23.66 4.48
CA HIS A 132 11.56 23.18 5.80
C HIS A 132 12.51 23.75 6.86
N ASN A 133 11.95 24.14 7.99
CA ASN A 133 12.70 24.63 9.14
C ASN A 133 12.64 23.58 10.27
N PRO A 134 13.68 22.74 10.44
CA PRO A 134 13.69 21.73 11.50
C PRO A 134 13.76 22.37 12.88
N ALA A 135 13.25 21.65 13.88
CA ALA A 135 13.45 22.04 15.28
C ALA A 135 14.94 21.99 15.63
N ALA A 136 15.62 20.94 15.17
CA ALA A 136 17.07 20.81 15.24
C ALA A 136 17.58 19.80 14.21
N ILE A 137 18.86 19.91 13.86
CA ILE A 137 19.61 18.81 13.26
C ILE A 137 20.68 18.41 14.26
N VAL A 138 20.62 17.16 14.72
CA VAL A 138 21.59 16.59 15.66
C VAL A 138 22.49 15.61 14.93
N ARG A 139 23.79 15.61 15.24
CA ARG A 139 24.79 14.74 14.61
C ARG A 139 25.40 13.80 15.64
N PRO A 140 24.83 12.60 15.85
CA PRO A 140 25.43 11.58 16.69
C PRO A 140 26.81 11.17 16.16
N LEU A 141 27.78 11.08 17.07
CA LEU A 141 29.17 10.69 16.81
C LEU A 141 29.42 9.19 17.03
N ASN A 142 28.46 8.49 17.65
CA ASN A 142 28.53 7.06 17.95
C ASN A 142 27.11 6.47 18.09
N ILE A 143 27.04 5.14 18.14
CA ILE A 143 25.77 4.39 18.24
C ILE A 143 24.97 4.78 19.50
N GLY A 144 25.64 5.00 20.64
CA GLY A 144 24.96 5.38 21.89
C GLY A 144 24.20 6.70 21.77
N GLN A 145 24.74 7.68 21.04
CA GLN A 145 24.03 8.92 20.75
C GLN A 145 22.85 8.73 19.78
N VAL A 146 22.91 7.76 18.87
CA VAL A 146 21.74 7.37 18.05
C VAL A 146 20.65 6.77 18.95
N GLN A 147 21.01 5.92 19.91
CA GLN A 147 20.08 5.37 20.90
C GLN A 147 19.41 6.49 21.72
N HIS A 148 20.18 7.50 22.16
CA HIS A 148 19.61 8.67 22.85
C HIS A 148 18.59 9.43 21.99
N CYS A 149 18.82 9.61 20.69
CA CYS A 149 17.83 10.21 19.79
C CYS A 149 16.53 9.41 19.76
N VAL A 150 16.62 8.08 19.59
CA VAL A 150 15.45 7.19 19.54
C VAL A 150 14.71 7.17 20.87
N GLN A 151 15.42 7.00 21.98
CA GLN A 151 14.84 6.98 23.32
C GLN A 151 14.16 8.31 23.66
N TRP A 152 14.74 9.44 23.24
CA TRP A 152 14.12 10.75 23.39
C TRP A 152 12.83 10.86 22.54
N GLY A 153 12.84 10.35 21.30
CA GLY A 153 11.64 10.30 20.46
C GLY A 153 10.52 9.47 21.09
N LEU A 154 10.86 8.29 21.62
CA LEU A 154 9.93 7.39 22.32
C LEU A 154 9.37 8.02 23.60
N ALA A 155 10.22 8.55 24.48
CA ALA A 155 9.83 9.12 25.76
C ALA A 155 8.90 10.35 25.61
N ASN A 156 9.03 11.07 24.50
CA ASN A 156 8.29 12.31 24.26
C ASN A 156 7.21 12.18 23.16
N LYS A 157 7.05 10.98 22.58
CA LYS A 157 6.12 10.69 21.48
C LYS A 157 6.34 11.62 20.28
N TYR A 158 7.61 11.75 19.86
CA TYR A 158 8.02 12.52 18.69
C TYR A 158 8.57 11.64 17.58
N SER A 159 8.19 11.96 16.35
CA SER A 159 8.80 11.41 15.15
C SER A 159 10.13 12.09 14.84
N LEU A 160 11.04 11.35 14.22
CA LEU A 160 12.39 11.76 13.81
C LEU A 160 12.52 11.63 12.30
N ALA A 161 13.24 12.57 11.69
CA ALA A 161 13.75 12.42 10.33
C ALA A 161 15.19 11.88 10.38
N VAL A 162 15.61 11.14 9.36
CA VAL A 162 16.98 10.63 9.24
C VAL A 162 17.65 11.27 8.04
N LEU A 163 18.80 11.87 8.27
CA LEU A 163 19.59 12.60 7.28
C LEU A 163 20.87 11.80 6.97
N GLY A 164 20.92 11.23 5.77
CA GLY A 164 22.12 10.57 5.24
C GLY A 164 22.88 11.46 4.25
N GLY A 165 22.53 11.38 2.96
CA GLY A 165 23.14 12.20 1.90
C GLY A 165 22.50 13.57 1.67
N GLY A 166 21.35 13.85 2.31
CA GLY A 166 20.62 15.11 2.14
C GLY A 166 19.95 15.29 0.77
N HIS A 167 19.68 14.21 0.03
CA HIS A 167 19.07 14.25 -1.31
C HIS A 167 17.54 14.15 -1.32
N SER A 168 16.93 13.64 -0.26
CA SER A 168 15.47 13.60 -0.12
C SER A 168 14.94 14.97 0.35
N ASP A 169 13.80 15.38 -0.19
CA ASP A 169 12.97 16.49 0.29
C ASP A 169 12.43 16.25 1.71
N HIS A 170 12.44 14.99 2.19
CA HIS A 170 11.91 14.59 3.51
C HIS A 170 12.98 14.39 4.59
N CYS A 171 14.26 14.58 4.26
CA CYS A 171 15.34 14.40 5.24
C CYS A 171 15.37 15.47 6.34
N ILE A 172 14.63 16.57 6.12
CA ILE A 172 14.36 17.65 7.06
C ILE A 172 12.88 17.99 6.95
N TRP A 173 12.26 18.32 8.08
CA TRP A 173 10.86 18.70 8.11
C TRP A 173 10.59 19.80 9.13
N ASN A 174 9.50 20.55 8.95
CA ASN A 174 9.15 21.68 9.82
C ASN A 174 8.99 21.25 11.28
N ASN A 175 9.77 21.86 12.19
CA ASN A 175 9.74 21.64 13.64
C ASN A 175 9.93 20.16 14.05
N VAL A 176 10.75 19.44 13.28
CA VAL A 176 11.13 18.04 13.53
C VAL A 176 12.62 17.96 13.83
N VAL A 177 13.02 16.99 14.65
CA VAL A 177 14.44 16.69 14.88
C VAL A 177 14.94 15.77 13.77
N SER A 178 15.96 16.20 13.06
CA SER A 178 16.64 15.39 12.03
C SER A 178 17.94 14.80 12.60
N VAL A 179 18.11 13.49 12.48
CA VAL A 179 19.31 12.77 12.92
C VAL A 179 20.28 12.66 11.75
N ASP A 180 21.34 13.45 11.78
CA ASP A 180 22.41 13.49 10.77
C ASP A 180 23.43 12.39 11.02
N MET A 181 23.47 11.41 10.12
CA MET A 181 24.37 10.27 10.20
C MET A 181 25.79 10.58 9.69
N GLY A 182 26.07 11.81 9.27
CA GLY A 182 27.31 12.19 8.60
C GLY A 182 28.60 12.09 9.41
N ALA A 183 28.53 11.88 10.74
CA ALA A 183 29.72 11.56 11.55
C ALA A 183 30.01 10.05 11.67
N LEU A 184 29.09 9.21 11.20
CA LEU A 184 29.26 7.76 11.08
C LEU A 184 29.56 7.45 9.60
N ASP A 185 30.78 7.75 9.16
CA ASP A 185 31.22 7.71 7.77
C ASP A 185 32.42 6.78 7.53
N LYS A 186 32.70 5.85 8.45
CA LYS A 186 33.78 4.87 8.30
C LYS A 186 33.44 3.79 7.28
N LEU A 187 34.48 3.35 6.60
CA LEU A 187 34.43 2.27 5.62
C LEU A 187 35.54 1.25 5.89
N HIS A 188 35.19 -0.02 5.84
CA HIS A 188 36.10 -1.14 6.06
C HIS A 188 35.94 -2.18 4.96
N ILE A 189 37.07 -2.61 4.40
CA ILE A 189 37.15 -3.68 3.40
C ILE A 189 37.62 -4.94 4.15
N VAL A 190 36.87 -6.03 4.03
CA VAL A 190 37.05 -7.22 4.85
C VAL A 190 36.94 -8.51 4.05
N ASN A 191 37.68 -9.52 4.48
CA ASN A 191 37.54 -10.87 3.95
C ASN A 191 36.19 -11.46 4.39
N PRO A 192 35.43 -12.06 3.47
CA PRO A 192 34.16 -12.67 3.78
C PRO A 192 34.35 -14.06 4.42
N PRO A 193 33.28 -14.68 4.94
CA PRO A 193 33.30 -16.08 5.37
C PRO A 193 33.75 -17.01 4.24
N GLN A 194 34.29 -18.19 4.59
CA GLN A 194 34.81 -19.15 3.60
C GLN A 194 33.79 -19.60 2.55
N ASP A 195 32.49 -19.58 2.88
CA ASP A 195 31.40 -20.02 2.00
C ASP A 195 30.73 -18.87 1.20
N ALA A 196 31.34 -17.68 1.14
CA ALA A 196 30.75 -16.54 0.44
C ALA A 196 31.03 -16.54 -1.07
N ASP A 197 30.04 -16.14 -1.88
CA ASP A 197 30.13 -16.05 -3.34
C ASP A 197 31.01 -14.89 -3.88
N THR A 198 31.74 -14.21 -3.01
CA THR A 198 32.59 -13.05 -3.37
C THR A 198 33.87 -13.11 -2.55
N ASP A 199 34.98 -12.64 -3.10
CA ASP A 199 36.27 -12.62 -2.39
C ASP A 199 36.40 -11.49 -1.36
N CYS A 200 35.47 -10.53 -1.37
CA CYS A 200 35.56 -9.31 -0.55
C CYS A 200 34.19 -8.76 -0.16
N TRP A 201 34.06 -8.32 1.09
CA TRP A 201 32.93 -7.53 1.58
C TRP A 201 33.36 -6.11 1.99
N VAL A 202 32.41 -5.18 2.00
CA VAL A 202 32.60 -3.81 2.47
C VAL A 202 31.59 -3.51 3.57
N VAL A 203 32.06 -3.09 4.73
CA VAL A 203 31.23 -2.55 5.80
C VAL A 203 31.32 -1.03 5.72
N ALA A 204 30.21 -0.37 5.37
CA ALA A 204 30.14 1.08 5.26
C ALA A 204 29.11 1.64 6.23
N GLU A 205 29.51 2.66 7.01
CA GLU A 205 28.60 3.37 7.90
C GLU A 205 27.60 4.24 7.10
N ALA A 206 26.43 4.53 7.68
CA ALA A 206 25.31 5.16 6.99
C ALA A 206 25.56 6.62 6.56
N GLY A 207 26.59 7.27 7.11
CA GLY A 207 27.07 8.59 6.73
C GLY A 207 27.89 8.62 5.45
N CYS A 208 28.46 7.48 5.03
CA CYS A 208 29.28 7.39 3.81
C CYS A 208 28.49 7.85 2.57
N LYS A 209 29.21 8.42 1.60
CA LYS A 209 28.65 8.80 0.29
C LYS A 209 29.14 7.86 -0.79
N THR A 210 28.33 7.68 -1.82
CA THR A 210 28.61 6.79 -2.95
C THR A 210 30.01 7.00 -3.53
N GLY A 211 30.40 8.25 -3.75
CA GLY A 211 31.70 8.58 -4.36
C GLY A 211 32.88 8.15 -3.49
N ASP A 212 32.74 8.26 -2.16
CA ASP A 212 33.80 7.88 -1.22
C ASP A 212 33.97 6.36 -1.16
N ILE A 213 32.85 5.64 -1.15
CA ILE A 213 32.84 4.18 -1.19
C ILE A 213 33.45 3.64 -2.48
N ILE A 214 33.05 4.18 -3.63
CA ILE A 214 33.61 3.76 -4.91
C ILE A 214 35.11 4.07 -4.96
N ARG A 215 35.55 5.25 -4.51
CA ARG A 215 36.97 5.62 -4.52
C ARG A 215 37.83 4.65 -3.71
N GLU A 216 37.42 4.36 -2.48
CA GLU A 216 38.16 3.45 -1.59
C GLU A 216 38.15 2.01 -2.12
N THR A 217 37.00 1.50 -2.55
CA THR A 217 36.89 0.12 -3.06
C THR A 217 37.68 -0.07 -4.35
N MET A 218 37.66 0.91 -5.26
CA MET A 218 38.44 0.84 -6.49
C MET A 218 39.94 0.80 -6.25
N SER A 219 40.43 1.43 -5.17
CA SER A 219 41.87 1.43 -4.83
C SER A 219 42.43 0.03 -4.54
N VAL A 220 41.55 -0.94 -4.20
CA VAL A 220 41.89 -2.34 -3.96
C VAL A 220 41.33 -3.29 -5.02
N GLY A 221 40.87 -2.75 -6.16
CA GLY A 221 40.41 -3.53 -7.32
C GLY A 221 39.01 -4.13 -7.19
N VAL A 222 38.17 -3.64 -6.27
CA VAL A 222 36.76 -4.08 -6.12
C VAL A 222 35.78 -2.90 -6.24
N ILE A 223 34.48 -3.20 -6.34
CA ILE A 223 33.43 -2.19 -6.44
C ILE A 223 32.12 -2.66 -5.81
N VAL A 224 31.36 -1.72 -5.24
CA VAL A 224 29.95 -1.92 -4.83
C VAL A 224 29.05 -1.27 -5.87
N PRO A 225 27.97 -1.93 -6.36
CA PRO A 225 27.10 -1.41 -7.42
C PRO A 225 26.15 -0.32 -6.87
N LEU A 226 26.70 0.86 -6.60
CA LEU A 226 26.03 2.02 -6.01
C LEU A 226 25.33 2.90 -7.06
N GLY A 227 24.62 3.94 -6.60
CA GLY A 227 23.92 4.89 -7.46
C GLY A 227 24.83 5.75 -8.34
N SER A 228 24.28 6.41 -9.35
CA SER A 228 25.03 7.20 -10.35
C SER A 228 25.47 8.60 -9.89
N ARG A 229 25.28 8.95 -8.60
CA ARG A 229 25.60 10.28 -8.06
C ARG A 229 26.55 10.18 -6.87
N PRO A 230 27.72 10.85 -6.90
CA PRO A 230 28.77 10.65 -5.88
C PRO A 230 28.36 11.16 -4.50
N SER A 231 27.54 12.21 -4.42
CA SER A 231 27.12 12.81 -3.14
C SER A 231 25.90 12.14 -2.49
N VAL A 232 25.32 11.11 -3.11
CA VAL A 232 24.20 10.38 -2.54
C VAL A 232 24.70 9.50 -1.39
N GLY A 233 23.89 9.38 -0.33
CA GLY A 233 24.21 8.57 0.85
C GLY A 233 23.13 7.54 1.12
N ALA A 234 23.02 7.14 2.39
CA ALA A 234 22.37 5.88 2.72
C ALA A 234 20.88 5.72 2.46
N GLY A 235 20.15 6.80 2.16
CA GLY A 235 18.75 6.66 1.75
C GLY A 235 18.60 5.83 0.48
N LEU A 236 19.48 6.04 -0.51
CA LEU A 236 19.31 5.42 -1.83
C LEU A 236 19.59 3.92 -1.84
N TRP A 237 20.72 3.48 -1.29
CA TRP A 237 21.15 2.08 -1.37
C TRP A 237 20.27 1.10 -0.56
N LEU A 238 19.50 1.59 0.43
CA LEU A 238 18.55 0.81 1.23
C LEU A 238 17.16 0.80 0.59
N GLN A 239 16.93 1.64 -0.43
CA GLN A 239 15.64 1.77 -1.12
C GLN A 239 15.68 1.19 -2.54
N GLY A 240 16.72 0.44 -2.88
CA GLY A 240 16.98 -0.06 -4.22
C GLY A 240 18.41 0.26 -4.61
N GLY A 241 18.67 1.50 -5.04
CA GLY A 241 19.97 1.91 -5.54
C GLY A 241 20.13 1.59 -7.02
N ILE A 242 19.62 2.49 -7.85
CA ILE A 242 19.73 2.43 -9.31
C ILE A 242 20.97 3.24 -9.73
N GLY A 243 21.89 2.60 -10.43
CA GLY A 243 23.13 3.21 -10.92
C GLY A 243 23.68 2.48 -12.14
N HIS A 244 24.90 2.86 -12.57
CA HIS A 244 25.50 2.42 -13.83
C HIS A 244 25.66 0.88 -13.94
N LEU A 245 25.87 0.20 -12.81
CA LEU A 245 26.04 -1.25 -12.75
C LEU A 245 24.74 -2.02 -12.49
N ALA A 246 23.59 -1.35 -12.38
CA ALA A 246 22.33 -1.99 -11.99
C ALA A 246 21.92 -3.13 -12.94
N ARG A 247 22.12 -2.95 -14.25
CA ARG A 247 21.85 -3.99 -15.25
C ARG A 247 22.78 -5.19 -15.18
N HIS A 248 24.01 -4.97 -14.72
CA HIS A 248 25.05 -6.00 -14.71
C HIS A 248 25.00 -6.84 -13.41
N TYR A 249 24.88 -6.19 -12.25
CA TYR A 249 24.95 -6.84 -10.93
C TYR A 249 23.66 -6.77 -10.10
N GLY A 250 22.62 -6.09 -10.59
CA GLY A 250 21.39 -5.84 -9.84
C GLY A 250 21.44 -4.51 -9.09
N LEU A 251 20.38 -4.21 -8.34
CA LEU A 251 20.28 -2.98 -7.56
C LEU A 251 21.28 -3.01 -6.40
N THR A 252 21.65 -1.84 -5.86
CA THR A 252 22.56 -1.80 -4.70
C THR A 252 22.06 -2.63 -3.52
N CYS A 253 20.76 -2.62 -3.27
CA CYS A 253 20.13 -3.39 -2.20
C CYS A 253 20.32 -4.91 -2.39
N ASP A 254 20.54 -5.38 -3.61
CA ASP A 254 20.79 -6.79 -3.91
C ASP A 254 22.19 -7.23 -3.47
N ALA A 255 23.10 -6.27 -3.28
CA ALA A 255 24.43 -6.48 -2.71
C ALA A 255 24.46 -6.42 -1.17
N VAL A 256 23.38 -6.02 -0.50
CA VAL A 256 23.32 -5.97 0.97
C VAL A 256 23.20 -7.39 1.54
N VAL A 257 24.15 -7.75 2.41
CA VAL A 257 24.19 -9.05 3.09
C VAL A 257 23.98 -8.94 4.60
N GLY A 258 24.17 -7.76 5.18
CA GLY A 258 23.91 -7.51 6.60
C GLY A 258 23.92 -6.03 6.95
N ALA A 259 23.50 -5.71 8.17
CA ALA A 259 23.47 -4.35 8.69
C ALA A 259 23.54 -4.31 10.22
N VAL A 260 23.96 -3.17 10.75
CA VAL A 260 23.78 -2.80 12.16
C VAL A 260 22.77 -1.66 12.20
N MET A 261 21.76 -1.74 13.06
CA MET A 261 20.76 -0.68 13.23
C MET A 261 20.34 -0.49 14.68
N VAL A 262 19.77 0.67 14.98
CA VAL A 262 19.04 0.93 16.23
C VAL A 262 17.55 0.79 15.95
N ASP A 263 16.86 -0.12 16.64
CA ASP A 263 15.41 -0.25 16.52
C ASP A 263 14.69 0.95 17.14
N VAL A 264 13.47 1.20 16.71
CA VAL A 264 12.64 2.31 17.20
C VAL A 264 11.48 1.87 18.09
N ILE A 265 11.56 0.65 18.64
CA ILE A 265 10.65 0.13 19.66
C ILE A 265 11.18 0.48 21.06
N SER A 266 12.48 0.27 21.26
CA SER A 266 13.18 0.36 22.53
C SER A 266 14.52 1.10 22.44
N GLY A 267 15.07 1.26 21.23
CA GLY A 267 16.41 1.81 21.04
C GLY A 267 17.51 0.77 21.24
N GLN A 268 17.23 -0.53 21.07
CA GLN A 268 18.25 -1.58 21.13
C GLN A 268 19.06 -1.61 19.84
N VAL A 269 20.33 -2.01 19.95
CA VAL A 269 21.20 -2.21 18.78
C VAL A 269 21.00 -3.61 18.25
N LEU A 270 20.71 -3.72 16.96
CA LEU A 270 20.47 -4.97 16.27
C LEU A 270 21.59 -5.23 15.25
N VAL A 271 22.07 -6.48 15.23
CA VAL A 271 22.86 -7.03 14.13
C VAL A 271 21.93 -7.86 13.26
N ILE A 272 21.87 -7.52 11.98
CA ILE A 272 20.96 -8.10 11.00
C ILE A 272 21.77 -8.79 9.89
N GLY A 273 21.41 -10.03 9.54
CA GLY A 273 22.07 -10.77 8.46
C GLY A 273 23.55 -11.07 8.74
N HIS A 274 24.40 -10.93 7.72
CA HIS A 274 25.83 -11.20 7.82
C HIS A 274 26.63 -9.92 8.07
N VAL A 275 27.06 -9.74 9.31
CA VAL A 275 27.99 -8.68 9.73
C VAL A 275 29.26 -9.34 10.26
N PRO A 276 30.47 -8.98 9.79
CA PRO A 276 31.72 -9.56 10.29
C PRO A 276 31.87 -9.37 11.80
N ALA A 277 32.39 -10.38 12.50
CA ALA A 277 32.46 -10.39 13.97
C ALA A 277 33.18 -9.16 14.54
N GLN A 278 34.26 -8.70 13.91
CA GLN A 278 34.99 -7.50 14.35
C GLN A 278 34.21 -6.18 14.18
N HIS A 279 33.11 -6.18 13.42
CA HIS A 279 32.25 -5.04 13.17
C HIS A 279 30.88 -5.15 13.85
N GLN A 280 30.65 -6.19 14.66
CA GLN A 280 29.46 -6.32 15.49
C GLN A 280 29.66 -5.55 16.81
N PRO A 281 28.79 -4.58 17.16
CA PRO A 281 28.86 -3.92 18.46
C PRO A 281 28.62 -4.92 19.60
N LEU A 282 29.39 -4.82 20.69
CA LEU A 282 29.27 -5.72 21.86
C LEU A 282 27.87 -5.72 22.49
N ILE A 283 27.16 -4.59 22.40
CA ILE A 283 25.80 -4.42 22.93
C ILE A 283 24.70 -4.90 21.97
N ALA A 284 25.08 -5.31 20.76
CA ALA A 284 24.11 -5.66 19.74
C ALA A 284 23.54 -7.06 19.97
N VAL A 285 22.27 -7.24 19.62
CA VAL A 285 21.59 -8.54 19.67
C VAL A 285 21.11 -8.93 18.28
N ARG A 286 20.92 -10.24 18.07
CA ARG A 286 20.23 -10.76 16.89
C ARG A 286 18.76 -10.98 17.22
N HIS A 287 17.86 -10.37 16.44
CA HIS A 287 16.43 -10.51 16.62
C HIS A 287 15.91 -11.83 16.00
N LYS A 288 14.77 -12.37 16.49
CA LYS A 288 14.19 -13.60 15.92
C LYS A 288 13.71 -13.45 14.47
N ALA A 289 13.32 -12.23 14.10
CA ALA A 289 12.90 -11.87 12.74
C ALA A 289 14.06 -11.27 11.91
N ASP A 290 15.27 -11.80 12.11
CA ASP A 290 16.50 -11.34 11.45
C ASP A 290 16.37 -11.33 9.92
N GLU A 291 15.92 -12.43 9.34
CA GLU A 291 15.73 -12.58 7.89
C GLU A 291 14.68 -11.60 7.34
N GLU A 292 13.58 -11.38 8.08
CA GLU A 292 12.54 -10.41 7.72
C GLU A 292 13.07 -8.98 7.69
N LEU A 293 13.91 -8.61 8.68
CA LEU A 293 14.52 -7.29 8.75
C LEU A 293 15.57 -7.09 7.66
N LEU A 294 16.38 -8.12 7.36
CA LEU A 294 17.32 -8.07 6.24
C LEU A 294 16.57 -7.88 4.92
N TRP A 295 15.52 -8.67 4.70
CA TRP A 295 14.65 -8.55 3.53
C TRP A 295 14.04 -7.14 3.40
N ALA A 296 13.59 -6.57 4.52
CA ALA A 296 13.00 -5.25 4.58
C ALA A 296 13.99 -4.12 4.24
N LEU A 297 15.22 -4.21 4.77
CA LEU A 297 16.31 -3.26 4.47
C LEU A 297 16.73 -3.30 3.00
N LYS A 298 16.47 -4.40 2.30
CA LYS A 298 16.70 -4.53 0.85
C LYS A 298 15.56 -3.90 0.04
N GLY A 299 15.25 -2.63 0.26
CA GLY A 299 14.35 -1.86 -0.61
C GLY A 299 13.33 -0.95 0.08
N ALA A 300 13.04 -1.14 1.37
CA ALA A 300 12.12 -0.28 2.11
C ALA A 300 12.82 0.83 2.92
N GLY A 301 14.14 0.97 2.78
CA GLY A 301 14.88 2.07 3.38
C GLY A 301 14.94 1.99 4.91
N THR A 302 14.95 3.14 5.54
CA THR A 302 15.00 3.31 7.00
C THR A 302 13.62 3.22 7.65
N ASN A 303 12.68 2.42 7.10
CA ASN A 303 11.32 2.34 7.63
C ASN A 303 11.21 1.66 9.01
N PHE A 304 12.23 0.88 9.41
CA PHE A 304 12.15 -0.04 10.55
C PHE A 304 13.22 0.19 11.63
N GLY A 305 14.12 1.15 11.42
CA GLY A 305 15.20 1.46 12.35
C GLY A 305 16.16 2.51 11.77
N ILE A 306 17.00 3.09 12.63
CA ILE A 306 18.09 3.97 12.21
C ILE A 306 19.31 3.09 11.92
N VAL A 307 19.63 2.91 10.64
CA VAL A 307 20.77 2.10 10.20
C VAL A 307 22.09 2.80 10.55
N ILE A 308 22.98 2.07 11.20
CA ILE A 308 24.33 2.51 11.59
C ILE A 308 25.33 2.17 10.48
N SER A 309 25.33 0.92 10.02
CA SER A 309 26.23 0.44 8.97
C SER A 309 25.58 -0.67 8.15
N VAL A 310 26.09 -0.84 6.94
CA VAL A 310 25.62 -1.84 5.99
C VAL A 310 26.83 -2.63 5.48
N THR A 311 26.68 -3.95 5.40
CA THR A 311 27.67 -4.86 4.81
C THR A 311 27.23 -5.21 3.40
N PHE A 312 28.10 -4.92 2.42
CA PHE A 312 27.90 -5.20 1.01
C PHE A 312 28.83 -6.32 0.55
N LYS A 313 28.31 -7.19 -0.30
CA LYS A 313 29.17 -7.99 -1.18
C LYS A 313 29.75 -7.10 -2.28
N CYS A 314 31.00 -7.35 -2.65
CA CYS A 314 31.71 -6.58 -3.66
C CYS A 314 31.92 -7.40 -4.93
N PHE A 315 32.22 -6.71 -6.02
CA PHE A 315 32.52 -7.29 -7.32
C PHE A 315 33.89 -6.80 -7.79
N THR A 316 34.51 -7.50 -8.74
CA THR A 316 35.73 -7.02 -9.38
C THR A 316 35.50 -5.65 -10.01
N ALA A 317 36.39 -4.69 -9.74
CA ALA A 317 36.30 -3.36 -10.33
C ALA A 317 36.32 -3.43 -11.85
N GLN A 318 35.47 -2.62 -12.49
CA GLN A 318 35.28 -2.61 -13.94
C GLN A 318 35.73 -1.26 -14.51
N MET A 319 36.15 -1.29 -15.77
CA MET A 319 36.33 -0.11 -16.62
C MET A 319 35.08 0.11 -17.47
N PHE A 320 34.82 1.37 -17.82
CA PHE A 320 33.65 1.79 -18.57
C PHE A 320 34.06 2.47 -19.86
N SER A 321 33.55 1.97 -20.97
CA SER A 321 33.60 2.68 -22.25
C SER A 321 32.31 3.48 -22.41
N VAL A 322 32.43 4.80 -22.47
CA VAL A 322 31.30 5.74 -22.46
C VAL A 322 31.20 6.44 -23.80
N CYS A 323 29.98 6.51 -24.34
CA CYS A 323 29.66 7.28 -25.53
C CYS A 323 28.43 8.15 -25.28
N ASN A 324 28.56 9.45 -25.58
CA ASN A 324 27.47 10.41 -25.54
C ASN A 324 27.16 10.87 -26.96
N TYR A 325 25.94 10.63 -27.43
CA TYR A 325 25.51 11.05 -28.75
C TYR A 325 24.04 11.51 -28.77
N TRP A 326 23.71 12.35 -29.74
CA TRP A 326 22.35 12.79 -30.00
C TRP A 326 21.83 12.09 -31.23
N GLN A 327 20.52 11.89 -31.31
CA GLN A 327 19.91 11.35 -32.52
C GLN A 327 20.19 12.30 -33.72
N PRO A 328 20.61 11.80 -34.90
CA PRO A 328 20.99 12.63 -36.04
C PRO A 328 19.86 13.54 -36.55
N GLY A 329 20.25 14.70 -37.10
CA GLY A 329 19.37 15.79 -37.53
C GLY A 329 18.20 15.36 -38.43
N GLY A 330 16.97 15.62 -37.95
CA GLY A 330 15.72 15.52 -38.71
C GLY A 330 14.67 14.54 -38.15
N GLN A 331 15.06 13.62 -37.27
CA GLN A 331 14.13 12.61 -36.73
C GLN A 331 13.26 13.17 -35.59
N LYS A 332 11.93 12.94 -35.63
CA LYS A 332 11.03 13.37 -34.53
C LYS A 332 11.36 12.58 -33.25
N ALA A 333 11.36 13.23 -32.09
CA ALA A 333 11.70 12.58 -30.81
C ALA A 333 10.83 11.34 -30.50
N GLU A 334 9.60 11.30 -30.99
CA GLU A 334 8.71 10.15 -30.90
C GLU A 334 9.26 8.91 -31.63
N GLU A 335 9.77 9.08 -32.85
CA GLU A 335 10.38 8.00 -33.63
C GLU A 335 11.67 7.49 -32.96
N ALA A 336 12.45 8.41 -32.40
CA ALA A 336 13.67 8.07 -31.67
C ALA A 336 13.36 7.20 -30.43
N LEU A 337 12.41 7.62 -29.59
CA LEU A 337 11.99 6.86 -28.42
C LEU A 337 11.36 5.51 -28.79
N THR A 338 10.65 5.43 -29.92
CA THR A 338 10.06 4.18 -30.43
C THR A 338 11.15 3.20 -30.83
N LYS A 339 12.14 3.64 -31.63
CA LYS A 339 13.29 2.82 -32.04
C LYS A 339 14.08 2.33 -30.83
N VAL A 340 14.28 3.19 -29.84
CA VAL A 340 14.94 2.86 -28.58
C VAL A 340 14.19 1.77 -27.82
N SER A 341 12.87 1.90 -27.67
CA SER A 341 12.02 0.91 -26.98
C SER A 341 12.16 -0.49 -27.61
N HIS A 342 12.22 -0.58 -28.94
CA HIS A 342 12.38 -1.84 -29.65
C HIS A 342 13.77 -2.45 -29.50
N ASN A 343 14.83 -1.63 -29.56
CA ASN A 343 16.20 -2.12 -29.44
C ASN A 343 16.51 -2.59 -28.00
N VAL A 344 16.05 -1.84 -27.00
CA VAL A 344 16.23 -2.16 -25.58
C VAL A 344 15.56 -3.49 -25.20
N SER A 345 14.37 -3.75 -25.71
CA SER A 345 13.61 -4.96 -25.39
C SER A 345 14.19 -6.26 -25.96
N SER A 346 15.10 -6.21 -26.94
CA SER A 346 15.49 -7.41 -27.70
C SER A 346 17.00 -7.63 -27.96
N GLN A 347 17.90 -6.64 -27.78
CA GLN A 347 19.25 -6.72 -28.38
C GLN A 347 20.46 -6.45 -27.47
N TYR A 348 20.34 -5.77 -26.33
CA TYR A 348 21.53 -5.36 -25.57
C TYR A 348 22.14 -6.48 -24.70
N PRO A 349 23.47 -6.70 -24.76
CA PRO A 349 24.20 -7.57 -23.84
C PRO A 349 24.07 -7.15 -22.37
N HIS A 350 24.39 -8.08 -21.46
CA HIS A 350 24.26 -7.88 -20.01
C HIS A 350 25.16 -6.77 -19.44
N HIS A 351 26.25 -6.46 -20.13
CA HIS A 351 27.27 -5.50 -19.71
C HIS A 351 27.14 -4.15 -20.44
N VAL A 352 26.09 -3.97 -21.24
CA VAL A 352 25.78 -2.70 -21.92
C VAL A 352 24.52 -2.09 -21.30
N SER A 353 24.59 -0.80 -20.96
CA SER A 353 23.46 0.03 -20.57
C SER A 353 23.41 1.30 -21.43
N SER A 354 22.23 1.85 -21.64
CA SER A 354 22.06 3.10 -22.39
C SER A 354 20.96 3.92 -21.76
N ASP A 355 21.30 5.08 -21.23
CA ASP A 355 20.33 6.01 -20.66
C ASP A 355 19.87 7.01 -21.71
N PHE A 356 18.59 7.35 -21.66
CA PHE A 356 17.95 8.23 -22.65
C PHE A 356 17.42 9.48 -21.98
N TYR A 357 17.54 10.60 -22.69
CA TYR A 357 17.21 11.92 -22.18
C TYR A 357 16.30 12.64 -23.17
N LEU A 358 15.10 13.02 -22.73
CA LEU A 358 14.21 13.90 -23.49
C LEU A 358 14.20 15.28 -22.83
N TYR A 359 14.70 16.28 -23.55
CA TYR A 359 14.88 17.63 -23.02
C TYR A 359 14.72 18.68 -24.13
N CYS A 360 14.66 19.96 -23.76
CA CYS A 360 14.63 21.07 -24.72
C CYS A 360 15.97 21.83 -24.73
N GLU A 361 16.44 22.18 -25.93
CA GLU A 361 17.64 22.99 -26.15
C GLU A 361 17.35 24.02 -27.25
N TYR A 362 17.55 25.30 -26.96
CA TYR A 362 17.23 26.41 -27.88
C TYR A 362 15.81 26.36 -28.47
N GLY A 363 14.82 25.95 -27.65
CA GLY A 363 13.42 25.82 -28.05
C GLY A 363 13.10 24.58 -28.90
N GLN A 364 14.08 23.71 -29.16
CA GLN A 364 13.89 22.46 -29.89
C GLN A 364 13.99 21.26 -28.94
N MET A 365 13.07 20.31 -29.08
CA MET A 365 13.10 19.06 -28.33
C MET A 365 14.20 18.15 -28.87
N ARG A 366 15.03 17.61 -27.99
CA ARG A 366 16.15 16.73 -28.30
C ARG A 366 16.04 15.41 -27.55
N CYS A 367 16.55 14.35 -28.19
CA CYS A 367 16.75 13.04 -27.59
C CYS A 367 18.25 12.76 -27.49
N GLY A 368 18.78 12.78 -26.27
CA GLY A 368 20.17 12.48 -25.95
C GLY A 368 20.34 11.06 -25.43
N ILE A 369 21.49 10.45 -25.70
CA ILE A 369 21.79 9.07 -25.31
C ILE A 369 23.19 9.00 -24.71
N THR A 370 23.30 8.39 -23.53
CA THR A 370 24.60 7.97 -22.96
C THR A 370 24.63 6.45 -22.92
N THR A 371 25.58 5.83 -23.62
CA THR A 371 25.81 4.39 -23.55
C THR A 371 27.04 4.09 -22.71
N PHE A 372 26.91 3.10 -21.83
CA PHE A 372 27.94 2.59 -20.94
C PHE A 372 28.19 1.12 -21.27
N LEU A 373 29.42 0.80 -21.64
CA LEU A 373 29.89 -0.57 -21.83
C LEU A 373 30.84 -0.91 -20.68
N CYS A 374 30.45 -1.89 -19.87
CA CYS A 374 31.20 -2.37 -18.72
C CYS A 374 32.10 -3.54 -19.14
N SER A 375 33.39 -3.48 -18.81
CA SER A 375 34.35 -4.57 -19.07
C SER A 375 35.56 -4.46 -18.15
N LEU A 376 36.38 -5.51 -18.07
CA LEU A 376 37.59 -5.50 -17.22
C LEU A 376 38.66 -4.52 -17.73
N GLU A 377 38.89 -4.47 -19.05
CA GLU A 377 39.99 -3.69 -19.65
C GLU A 377 39.52 -2.39 -20.35
N GLY A 378 38.21 -2.21 -20.55
CA GLY A 378 37.68 -1.18 -21.43
C GLY A 378 37.78 -1.57 -22.91
N VAL A 379 36.88 -1.02 -23.73
CA VAL A 379 36.89 -1.23 -25.19
C VAL A 379 37.01 0.14 -25.87
N SER A 380 38.06 0.31 -26.66
CA SER A 380 38.38 1.59 -27.33
C SER A 380 37.62 1.80 -28.64
N GLN A 381 37.10 0.73 -29.26
CA GLN A 381 36.26 0.77 -30.46
C GLN A 381 35.22 -0.35 -30.45
N ASP A 382 33.95 0.01 -30.62
CA ASP A 382 32.89 -0.93 -31.00
C ASP A 382 32.50 -0.65 -32.46
N SER A 383 32.79 -1.59 -33.35
CA SER A 383 32.53 -1.50 -34.79
C SER A 383 31.03 -1.42 -35.13
N SER A 384 30.14 -1.73 -34.17
CA SER A 384 28.69 -1.65 -34.34
C SER A 384 28.10 -0.25 -34.09
N MET A 385 28.77 0.60 -33.32
CA MET A 385 28.25 1.90 -32.87
C MET A 385 28.78 3.08 -33.70
N GLY A 386 29.96 2.94 -34.34
CA GLY A 386 30.50 3.97 -35.25
C GLY A 386 30.89 5.32 -34.60
N VAL A 387 30.97 5.39 -33.27
CA VAL A 387 31.30 6.59 -32.49
C VAL A 387 32.48 6.30 -31.54
N PRO A 388 33.42 7.24 -31.32
CA PRO A 388 34.53 7.04 -30.38
C PRO A 388 34.04 6.75 -28.97
N LEU A 389 34.60 5.72 -28.33
CA LEU A 389 34.35 5.38 -26.93
C LEU A 389 35.48 5.92 -26.06
N GLU A 390 35.13 6.68 -25.02
CA GLU A 390 36.09 7.10 -24.00
C GLU A 390 36.12 6.05 -22.89
N THR A 391 37.28 5.46 -22.62
CA THR A 391 37.45 4.52 -21.50
C THR A 391 37.77 5.28 -20.23
N VAL A 392 36.97 5.04 -19.18
CA VAL A 392 37.08 5.68 -17.88
C VAL A 392 36.87 4.68 -16.76
N ASN A 393 37.38 5.00 -15.58
CA ASN A 393 37.08 4.24 -14.37
C ASN A 393 35.72 4.67 -13.76
N ALA A 394 35.24 3.99 -12.70
CA ALA A 394 33.93 4.30 -12.12
C ALA A 394 33.85 5.67 -11.42
N ILE A 395 34.99 6.24 -10.99
CA ILE A 395 35.04 7.58 -10.38
C ILE A 395 34.87 8.64 -11.47
N GLU A 396 35.66 8.52 -12.54
CA GLU A 396 35.62 9.41 -13.71
C GLU A 396 34.28 9.34 -14.42
N LEU A 397 33.63 8.16 -14.42
CA LEU A 397 32.32 7.94 -15.02
C LEU A 397 31.25 8.93 -14.53
N PHE A 398 31.31 9.35 -13.27
CA PHE A 398 30.36 10.33 -12.71
C PHE A 398 30.31 11.63 -13.53
N ASP A 399 31.44 12.05 -14.07
CA ASP A 399 31.59 13.30 -14.81
C ASP A 399 31.41 13.13 -16.33
N LYS A 400 31.20 11.89 -16.82
CA LYS A 400 31.05 11.58 -18.25
C LYS A 400 29.61 11.42 -18.72
N GLU A 401 28.65 11.29 -17.81
CA GLU A 401 27.24 11.19 -18.17
C GLU A 401 26.72 12.47 -18.83
N MET A 402 25.86 12.36 -19.86
CA MET A 402 25.35 13.52 -20.60
C MET A 402 24.60 14.52 -19.71
N TYR A 403 23.86 14.03 -18.72
CA TYR A 403 23.17 14.87 -17.73
C TYR A 403 24.15 15.78 -16.96
N ILE A 404 25.34 15.29 -16.59
CA ILE A 404 26.33 16.10 -15.86
C ILE A 404 27.12 17.00 -16.81
N SER A 405 27.57 16.45 -17.93
CA SER A 405 28.62 17.04 -18.75
C SER A 405 28.12 17.86 -19.96
N LYS A 406 26.88 17.64 -20.42
CA LYS A 406 26.42 18.21 -21.71
C LYS A 406 25.03 18.84 -21.69
N MET A 407 24.05 18.28 -20.99
CA MET A 407 22.68 18.81 -21.00
C MET A 407 22.64 20.22 -20.38
N HIS A 408 22.05 21.19 -21.10
CA HIS A 408 21.94 22.60 -20.68
C HIS A 408 23.26 23.24 -20.23
N ASP A 409 24.34 23.03 -21.00
CA ASP A 409 25.72 23.45 -20.69
C ASP A 409 26.31 22.80 -19.42
N GLY A 410 25.71 21.69 -18.98
CA GLY A 410 26.08 20.94 -17.79
C GLY A 410 25.37 21.46 -16.54
N HIS A 411 24.70 20.57 -15.80
CA HIS A 411 24.09 20.92 -14.51
C HIS A 411 25.11 21.26 -13.39
N GLY A 412 26.42 21.12 -13.66
CA GLY A 412 27.53 21.36 -12.74
C GLY A 412 27.72 22.80 -12.25
N GLY A 413 27.03 23.78 -12.84
CA GLY A 413 27.12 25.19 -12.40
C GLY A 413 26.42 25.50 -11.08
N GLY A 414 25.58 24.60 -10.56
CA GLY A 414 24.87 24.79 -9.29
C GLY A 414 23.95 26.02 -9.28
N LYS A 415 23.39 26.42 -10.43
CA LYS A 415 22.52 27.61 -10.58
C LYS A 415 21.03 27.28 -10.64
N THR A 416 20.67 26.00 -10.60
CA THR A 416 19.28 25.54 -10.68
C THR A 416 18.84 24.85 -9.39
N SER A 417 17.53 24.72 -9.28
CA SER A 417 16.80 23.90 -8.31
C SER A 417 15.93 22.90 -9.09
N ALA A 418 15.62 21.76 -8.48
CA ALA A 418 14.89 20.69 -9.15
C ALA A 418 13.96 19.94 -8.20
N PHE A 419 12.87 19.42 -8.77
CA PHE A 419 11.93 18.51 -8.13
C PHE A 419 11.71 17.31 -9.04
N LYS A 420 11.64 16.09 -8.47
CA LYS A 420 11.54 14.87 -9.26
C LYS A 420 10.70 13.79 -8.61
N ARG A 421 10.13 12.94 -9.46
CA ARG A 421 9.51 11.67 -9.09
C ARG A 421 9.80 10.64 -10.19
N CYS A 422 9.91 9.37 -9.82
CA CYS A 422 10.31 8.31 -10.73
C CYS A 422 9.25 7.21 -10.86
N VAL A 423 8.88 6.90 -12.10
CA VAL A 423 7.96 5.80 -12.44
C VAL A 423 8.70 4.74 -13.25
N PHE A 424 8.40 3.46 -13.00
CA PHE A 424 8.96 2.37 -13.79
C PHE A 424 8.06 2.08 -14.99
N LEU A 425 8.64 2.06 -16.18
CA LEU A 425 7.96 1.84 -17.45
C LEU A 425 8.50 0.60 -18.15
N LYS A 426 7.62 -0.09 -18.86
CA LYS A 426 7.94 -1.25 -19.70
C LYS A 426 7.26 -1.07 -21.04
N ASP A 427 7.94 -1.43 -22.12
CA ASP A 427 7.42 -1.35 -23.48
C ASP A 427 6.77 0.01 -23.78
N ILE A 428 7.55 1.08 -23.64
CA ILE A 428 7.05 2.46 -23.73
C ILE A 428 6.42 2.80 -25.08
N ALA A 429 6.84 2.09 -26.15
CA ALA A 429 6.28 2.20 -27.48
C ALA A 429 4.81 1.74 -27.52
N ASN A 430 4.53 0.51 -27.07
CA ASN A 430 3.17 -0.04 -27.14
C ASN A 430 2.27 0.47 -26.01
N ALA A 431 2.84 0.80 -24.85
CA ALA A 431 2.07 1.31 -23.71
C ALA A 431 1.49 2.72 -23.95
N GLY A 432 1.92 3.42 -25.00
CA GLY A 432 1.54 4.80 -25.29
C GLY A 432 2.16 5.82 -24.33
N ALA A 433 3.25 5.44 -23.62
CA ALA A 433 3.95 6.34 -22.71
C ALA A 433 4.71 7.44 -23.47
N ILE A 434 5.23 7.13 -24.66
CA ILE A 434 5.94 8.10 -25.52
C ILE A 434 5.05 9.32 -25.80
N LYS A 435 3.77 9.12 -26.13
CA LYS A 435 2.83 10.22 -26.40
C LYS A 435 2.69 11.16 -25.21
N VAL A 436 2.61 10.61 -23.99
CA VAL A 436 2.54 11.39 -22.75
C VAL A 436 3.82 12.21 -22.57
N LEU A 437 4.99 11.59 -22.70
CA LEU A 437 6.28 12.27 -22.55
C LEU A 437 6.46 13.40 -23.56
N ILE A 438 6.13 13.15 -24.83
CA ILE A 438 6.23 14.15 -25.91
C ILE A 438 5.26 15.31 -25.68
N SER A 439 4.02 15.04 -25.29
CA SER A 439 3.05 16.09 -24.99
C SER A 439 3.50 16.93 -23.79
N ALA A 440 3.92 16.26 -22.72
CA ALA A 440 4.37 16.90 -21.50
C ALA A 440 5.59 17.81 -21.70
N MET A 441 6.52 17.42 -22.59
CA MET A 441 7.71 18.21 -22.90
C MET A 441 7.37 19.53 -23.60
N LYS A 442 6.31 19.57 -24.43
CA LYS A 442 5.85 20.81 -25.09
C LYS A 442 5.27 21.80 -24.09
N ASP A 443 4.62 21.29 -23.04
CA ASP A 443 3.99 22.07 -21.97
C ASP A 443 4.92 22.28 -20.75
N GLY A 444 6.23 22.08 -20.93
CA GLY A 444 7.21 22.26 -19.86
C GLY A 444 7.20 23.71 -19.35
N PRO A 445 7.08 23.96 -18.03
CA PRO A 445 7.00 25.33 -17.49
C PRO A 445 8.32 26.10 -17.59
N THR A 446 9.43 25.39 -17.80
CA THR A 446 10.75 25.97 -18.04
C THR A 446 11.45 25.18 -19.15
N PRO A 447 12.42 25.78 -19.87
CA PRO A 447 13.20 25.05 -20.87
C PRO A 447 14.16 24.01 -20.26
N TYR A 448 14.32 24.02 -18.93
CA TYR A 448 15.23 23.12 -18.21
C TYR A 448 14.57 21.81 -17.77
N CYS A 449 13.25 21.69 -17.86
CA CYS A 449 12.56 20.44 -17.53
C CYS A 449 13.00 19.31 -18.48
N TYR A 450 13.08 18.08 -17.97
CA TYR A 450 13.49 16.93 -18.77
C TYR A 450 12.96 15.62 -18.21
N PHE A 451 13.06 14.58 -19.04
CA PHE A 451 12.86 13.18 -18.66
C PHE A 451 14.17 12.41 -18.80
N HIS A 452 14.52 11.61 -17.79
CA HIS A 452 15.65 10.69 -17.83
C HIS A 452 15.14 9.27 -17.70
N LEU A 453 15.34 8.47 -18.75
CA LEU A 453 14.98 7.07 -18.82
C LEU A 453 16.23 6.25 -18.54
N VAL A 454 16.39 5.83 -17.29
CA VAL A 454 17.50 4.96 -16.85
C VAL A 454 17.20 3.52 -17.26
N HIS A 455 18.11 2.88 -17.96
CA HIS A 455 17.89 1.55 -18.53
C HIS A 455 18.01 0.45 -17.46
N GLY A 456 16.94 -0.33 -17.31
CA GLY A 456 16.79 -1.44 -16.37
C GLY A 456 16.84 -2.81 -17.04
N GLY A 457 16.14 -3.79 -16.46
CA GLY A 457 16.12 -5.18 -16.93
C GLY A 457 17.36 -5.99 -16.51
N LYS A 458 17.58 -7.15 -17.14
CA LYS A 458 18.72 -8.05 -16.88
C LYS A 458 18.83 -8.41 -15.39
N ALA A 459 19.95 -8.14 -14.71
CA ALA A 459 20.16 -8.50 -13.31
C ALA A 459 19.09 -7.93 -12.36
N VAL A 460 18.52 -6.76 -12.66
CA VAL A 460 17.42 -6.19 -11.87
C VAL A 460 16.19 -7.10 -11.90
N ARG A 461 15.91 -7.70 -13.07
CA ARG A 461 14.73 -8.55 -13.34
C ARG A 461 14.97 -10.02 -12.97
N SER A 462 16.22 -10.47 -12.86
CA SER A 462 16.53 -11.86 -12.55
C SER A 462 16.24 -12.26 -11.10
N ILE A 463 16.17 -11.27 -10.21
CA ILE A 463 15.77 -11.46 -8.80
C ILE A 463 14.25 -11.44 -8.72
N ALA A 464 13.64 -12.39 -8.00
CA ALA A 464 12.20 -12.46 -7.89
C ALA A 464 11.67 -11.22 -7.14
N PRO A 465 10.49 -10.68 -7.53
CA PRO A 465 9.88 -9.55 -6.83
C PRO A 465 9.78 -9.74 -5.31
N GLU A 466 9.59 -10.97 -4.84
CA GLU A 466 9.36 -11.31 -3.43
C GLU A 466 10.65 -11.46 -2.61
N ASP A 467 11.82 -11.57 -3.26
CA ASP A 467 13.12 -11.86 -2.60
C ASP A 467 13.67 -10.67 -1.79
N THR A 468 13.13 -9.48 -2.01
CA THR A 468 13.54 -8.24 -1.34
C THR A 468 12.35 -7.30 -1.16
N ALA A 469 12.43 -6.33 -0.27
CA ALA A 469 11.38 -5.29 -0.17
C ALA A 469 11.18 -4.47 -1.46
N PHE A 470 12.20 -4.37 -2.32
CA PHE A 470 12.08 -3.76 -3.65
C PHE A 470 11.29 -4.69 -4.60
N GLY A 471 9.95 -4.58 -4.58
CA GLY A 471 9.07 -5.49 -5.32
C GLY A 471 8.82 -5.15 -6.79
N CYS A 472 9.15 -3.93 -7.25
CA CYS A 472 8.89 -3.51 -8.62
C CYS A 472 10.09 -3.79 -9.54
N ARG A 473 10.26 -5.02 -10.03
CA ARG A 473 11.46 -5.44 -10.80
C ARG A 473 11.26 -5.61 -12.31
N ASP A 474 10.02 -5.81 -12.76
CA ASP A 474 9.72 -6.04 -14.18
C ASP A 474 9.50 -4.72 -14.97
N TRP A 475 10.59 -4.04 -15.30
CA TRP A 475 10.57 -2.81 -16.11
C TRP A 475 11.78 -2.72 -17.05
N ASP A 476 11.67 -1.86 -18.07
CA ASP A 476 12.75 -1.57 -19.02
C ASP A 476 13.40 -0.22 -18.71
N PHE A 477 12.63 0.74 -18.20
CA PHE A 477 13.13 2.08 -17.86
C PHE A 477 12.62 2.56 -16.50
N ALA A 478 13.52 3.11 -15.70
CA ALA A 478 13.15 4.01 -14.61
C ALA A 478 13.09 5.43 -15.17
N CYS A 479 11.87 5.94 -15.35
CA CYS A 479 11.60 7.27 -15.89
C CYS A 479 11.57 8.30 -14.76
N VAL A 480 12.63 9.08 -14.65
CA VAL A 480 12.74 10.21 -13.72
C VAL A 480 12.18 11.45 -14.41
N VAL A 481 11.02 11.90 -13.94
CA VAL A 481 10.39 13.16 -14.38
C VAL A 481 10.96 14.28 -13.54
N THR A 482 11.69 15.22 -14.15
CA THR A 482 12.38 16.29 -13.41
C THR A 482 11.93 17.66 -13.87
N GLY A 483 11.27 18.38 -12.97
CA GLY A 483 11.01 19.80 -13.09
C GLY A 483 12.24 20.57 -12.61
N VAL A 484 12.73 21.51 -13.42
CA VAL A 484 13.95 22.27 -13.11
C VAL A 484 13.66 23.76 -13.30
N TRP A 485 14.20 24.61 -12.44
CA TRP A 485 14.11 26.06 -12.59
C TRP A 485 15.40 26.75 -12.13
N PRO A 486 15.70 27.96 -12.62
CA PRO A 486 16.79 28.78 -12.10
C PRO A 486 16.58 29.11 -10.61
N ARG A 487 17.65 29.07 -9.83
CA ARG A 487 17.58 29.16 -8.36
C ARG A 487 17.02 30.50 -7.87
N GLU A 488 17.18 31.58 -8.63
CA GLU A 488 16.56 32.88 -8.32
C GLU A 488 15.03 32.84 -8.28
N TYR A 489 14.40 31.80 -8.84
CA TYR A 489 12.95 31.58 -8.80
C TYR A 489 12.50 30.60 -7.71
N ASP A 490 13.39 30.25 -6.79
CA ASP A 490 13.07 29.51 -5.57
C ASP A 490 11.91 30.18 -4.79
N GLY A 491 10.92 29.39 -4.37
CA GLY A 491 9.72 29.86 -3.67
C GLY A 491 8.71 30.65 -4.52
N THR A 492 8.92 30.78 -5.83
CA THR A 492 8.03 31.55 -6.73
C THR A 492 7.00 30.66 -7.44
N ARG A 493 6.06 31.30 -8.17
CA ARG A 493 5.08 30.60 -9.03
C ARG A 493 5.70 29.72 -10.11
N ILE A 494 6.94 29.99 -10.53
CA ILE A 494 7.66 29.18 -11.53
C ILE A 494 8.06 27.83 -10.91
N ALA A 495 8.62 27.83 -9.71
CA ALA A 495 8.93 26.61 -8.96
C ALA A 495 7.66 25.78 -8.72
N ASP A 496 6.56 26.43 -8.31
CA ASP A 496 5.27 25.75 -8.14
C ASP A 496 4.74 25.14 -9.44
N ALA A 497 4.91 25.83 -10.56
CA ALA A 497 4.49 25.33 -11.87
C ALA A 497 5.30 24.09 -12.27
N ALA A 498 6.61 24.08 -12.02
CA ALA A 498 7.48 22.92 -12.23
C ALA A 498 7.06 21.72 -11.37
N ILE A 499 6.82 21.94 -10.07
CA ILE A 499 6.37 20.88 -9.16
C ILE A 499 5.01 20.29 -9.58
N ARG A 500 4.03 21.15 -9.89
CA ARG A 500 2.72 20.70 -10.40
C ARG A 500 2.83 19.96 -11.72
N TRP A 501 3.73 20.42 -12.60
CA TRP A 501 4.01 19.74 -13.86
C TRP A 501 4.52 18.31 -13.63
N VAL A 502 5.46 18.10 -12.71
CA VAL A 502 5.95 16.75 -12.35
C VAL A 502 4.80 15.84 -11.90
N TYR A 503 3.97 16.28 -10.95
CA TYR A 503 2.85 15.47 -10.47
C TYR A 503 1.80 15.19 -11.56
N ARG A 504 1.47 16.18 -12.40
CA ARG A 504 0.55 15.99 -13.54
C ARG A 504 1.08 14.88 -14.46
N VAL A 505 2.33 14.97 -14.88
CA VAL A 505 2.92 14.02 -15.82
C VAL A 505 3.03 12.63 -15.21
N VAL A 506 3.44 12.53 -13.93
CA VAL A 506 3.48 11.25 -13.22
C VAL A 506 2.09 10.63 -13.16
N ASN A 507 1.04 11.41 -12.82
CA ASN A 507 -0.34 10.92 -12.78
C ASN A 507 -0.84 10.44 -14.16
N GLU A 508 -0.45 11.09 -15.25
CA GLU A 508 -0.75 10.64 -16.62
C GLU A 508 0.00 9.36 -17.01
N LEU A 509 1.19 9.12 -16.43
CA LEU A 509 1.97 7.89 -16.61
C LEU A 509 1.52 6.74 -15.70
N LEU A 510 0.79 7.00 -14.61
CA LEU A 510 0.36 5.97 -13.65
C LEU A 510 -0.44 4.81 -14.26
N PRO A 511 -1.33 4.99 -15.25
CA PRO A 511 -2.01 3.85 -15.89
C PRO A 511 -1.07 2.94 -16.71
N LYS A 512 0.14 3.40 -17.04
CA LYS A 512 1.10 2.75 -17.95
C LYS A 512 2.32 2.16 -17.23
N ARG A 513 2.41 2.37 -15.92
CA ARG A 513 3.56 2.03 -15.09
C ARG A 513 3.60 0.55 -14.70
N LYS A 514 4.79 0.07 -14.35
CA LYS A 514 5.04 -1.19 -13.65
C LYS A 514 5.35 -1.02 -12.17
N GLY A 515 5.72 0.19 -11.76
CA GLY A 515 5.92 0.56 -10.35
C GLY A 515 6.25 2.04 -10.21
N VAL A 516 6.49 2.47 -8.98
CA VAL A 516 7.00 3.81 -8.66
C VAL A 516 8.23 3.63 -7.79
N TYR A 517 9.24 4.49 -7.92
CA TYR A 517 10.42 4.39 -7.07
C TYR A 517 10.17 5.03 -5.70
N GLY A 518 10.36 4.27 -4.62
CA GLY A 518 10.09 4.74 -3.25
C GLY A 518 11.11 5.73 -2.68
N ALA A 519 12.28 5.89 -3.30
CA ALA A 519 13.39 6.67 -2.73
C ALA A 519 13.11 8.18 -2.65
N ASP A 520 12.28 8.71 -3.55
CA ASP A 520 11.89 10.13 -3.59
C ASP A 520 10.48 10.35 -3.00
N LEU A 521 9.94 9.41 -2.21
CA LEU A 521 8.60 9.50 -1.62
C LEU A 521 8.67 9.59 -0.10
N GLY A 522 7.75 10.35 0.49
CA GLY A 522 7.68 10.53 1.94
C GLY A 522 6.26 10.72 2.46
N PRO A 523 6.10 11.46 3.58
CA PRO A 523 4.80 11.72 4.20
C PRO A 523 4.03 12.87 3.52
N ASP A 524 4.54 13.44 2.41
CA ASP A 524 3.81 14.45 1.66
C ASP A 524 2.48 13.86 1.13
N PRO A 525 1.33 14.50 1.40
CA PRO A 525 0.04 14.00 0.92
C PRO A 525 -0.04 13.80 -0.60
N ARG A 526 0.73 14.56 -1.39
CA ARG A 526 0.83 14.42 -2.85
C ARG A 526 1.45 13.09 -3.27
N ASP A 527 2.29 12.50 -2.42
CA ASP A 527 2.94 11.22 -2.67
C ASP A 527 2.12 10.01 -2.22
N SER A 528 1.00 10.22 -1.52
CA SER A 528 0.19 9.13 -0.94
C SER A 528 -0.19 8.05 -1.96
N ILE A 529 -0.70 8.45 -3.13
CA ILE A 529 -1.08 7.55 -4.22
C ILE A 529 0.17 6.85 -4.78
N LEU A 530 1.27 7.58 -4.96
CA LEU A 530 2.53 7.07 -5.49
C LEU A 530 3.15 6.01 -4.57
N ALA A 531 3.13 6.25 -3.26
CA ALA A 531 3.64 5.34 -2.25
C ALA A 531 2.89 4.00 -2.25
N THR A 532 1.59 4.00 -2.58
CA THR A 532 0.82 2.75 -2.73
C THR A 532 1.33 1.84 -3.85
N LYS A 533 2.14 2.41 -4.76
CA LYS A 533 2.64 1.77 -5.97
C LYS A 533 4.14 1.45 -5.90
N ALA A 534 4.80 1.75 -4.79
CA ALA A 534 6.26 1.71 -4.67
C ALA A 534 6.86 0.31 -4.42
N PHE A 535 6.13 -0.55 -3.72
CA PHE A 535 6.65 -1.84 -3.24
C PHE A 535 6.04 -3.06 -3.97
N GLY A 536 5.21 -2.85 -4.99
CA GLY A 536 4.52 -3.93 -5.68
C GLY A 536 3.76 -4.85 -4.71
N LEU A 537 3.95 -6.15 -4.88
CA LEU A 537 3.35 -7.22 -4.08
C LEU A 537 3.75 -7.17 -2.59
N ASN A 538 4.91 -6.58 -2.29
CA ASN A 538 5.53 -6.63 -0.97
C ASN A 538 4.94 -5.61 0.02
N ARG A 539 4.12 -4.67 -0.46
CA ARG A 539 3.59 -3.58 0.36
C ARG A 539 2.88 -4.09 1.62
N ARG A 540 2.06 -5.14 1.52
CA ARG A 540 1.32 -5.68 2.68
C ARG A 540 2.24 -6.21 3.77
N ARG A 541 3.25 -6.98 3.38
CA ARG A 541 4.28 -7.49 4.31
C ARG A 541 4.98 -6.33 5.03
N LEU A 542 5.37 -5.30 4.28
CA LEU A 542 6.00 -4.09 4.83
C LEU A 542 5.08 -3.32 5.80
N VAL A 543 3.78 -3.21 5.51
CA VAL A 543 2.82 -2.58 6.43
C VAL A 543 2.72 -3.36 7.74
N LYS A 544 2.66 -4.70 7.69
CA LYS A 544 2.65 -5.54 8.90
C LYS A 544 3.95 -5.39 9.70
N LEU A 545 5.10 -5.39 9.03
CA LEU A 545 6.38 -5.13 9.67
C LEU A 545 6.44 -3.74 10.29
N LYS A 546 5.91 -2.70 9.63
CA LYS A 546 5.95 -1.32 10.14
C LYS A 546 5.18 -1.19 11.45
N LYS A 547 4.00 -1.83 11.55
CA LYS A 547 3.24 -1.91 12.82
C LYS A 547 4.02 -2.59 13.94
N THR A 548 4.85 -3.58 13.60
CA THR A 548 5.57 -4.39 14.58
C THR A 548 6.85 -3.69 15.03
N PHE A 549 7.59 -3.10 14.09
CA PHE A 549 8.93 -2.53 14.32
C PHE A 549 8.96 -1.02 14.50
N ASP A 550 7.86 -0.32 14.23
CA ASP A 550 7.68 1.10 14.53
C ASP A 550 6.21 1.42 14.89
N PRO A 551 5.65 0.82 15.96
CA PRO A 551 4.26 1.04 16.37
C PRO A 551 3.96 2.49 16.76
N ASN A 552 4.98 3.25 17.19
CA ASN A 552 4.87 4.65 17.59
C ASN A 552 5.11 5.64 16.45
N ASN A 553 5.37 5.14 15.23
CA ASN A 553 5.67 5.96 14.05
C ASN A 553 6.81 6.98 14.31
N ILE A 554 7.88 6.53 14.97
CA ILE A 554 9.10 7.30 15.20
C ILE A 554 9.74 7.67 13.86
N LEU A 555 9.70 6.78 12.86
CA LEU A 555 10.25 7.02 11.52
C LEU A 555 9.11 7.38 10.55
N ALA A 556 8.51 8.54 10.77
CA ALA A 556 7.37 9.05 9.99
C ALA A 556 7.78 9.68 8.64
N TYR A 557 9.04 10.09 8.49
CA TYR A 557 9.55 10.84 7.33
C TYR A 557 10.24 9.93 6.31
N THR A 558 9.63 8.78 6.06
CA THR A 558 10.06 7.75 5.09
C THR A 558 8.96 7.52 4.05
N CYS A 559 9.24 6.71 3.02
CA CYS A 559 8.20 6.30 2.07
C CYS A 559 7.02 5.65 2.82
N THR A 560 5.84 6.24 2.66
CA THR A 560 4.67 5.97 3.48
C THR A 560 4.14 4.54 3.30
N LEU A 561 4.06 3.78 4.41
CA LEU A 561 3.51 2.42 4.48
C LEU A 561 2.08 2.36 5.08
N MET A 562 1.31 3.45 5.00
CA MET A 562 0.01 3.58 5.67
C MET A 562 -1.04 2.55 5.21
N LEU A 563 -1.88 2.14 6.16
CA LEU A 563 -2.98 1.17 6.06
C LEU A 563 -4.20 1.67 5.31
N ASN A 564 -4.42 3.00 5.27
CA ASN A 564 -5.64 3.56 4.75
C ASN A 564 -5.77 3.16 3.27
N GLY A 565 -6.72 2.26 3.03
CA GLY A 565 -6.96 1.71 1.72
C GLY A 565 -5.95 0.66 1.24
N LEU A 566 -5.55 -0.32 2.07
CA LEU A 566 -5.26 -1.63 1.48
C LEU A 566 -6.58 -2.29 1.09
N PRO A 567 -6.70 -2.91 -0.10
CA PRO A 567 -7.84 -3.78 -0.36
C PRO A 567 -7.83 -4.87 0.71
N GLN A 568 -9.00 -5.23 1.22
CA GLN A 568 -9.11 -6.34 2.16
C GLN A 568 -8.48 -7.57 1.53
N ARG A 569 -7.69 -8.33 2.30
CA ARG A 569 -7.19 -9.61 1.81
C ARG A 569 -8.38 -10.47 1.40
N LEU A 570 -8.26 -11.17 0.29
CA LEU A 570 -9.30 -12.08 -0.15
C LEU A 570 -8.84 -13.50 0.06
N VAL A 571 -9.60 -14.27 0.82
CA VAL A 571 -9.45 -15.72 0.93
C VAL A 571 -10.61 -16.33 0.15
N VAL A 572 -10.31 -17.06 -0.91
CA VAL A 572 -11.31 -17.76 -1.73
C VAL A 572 -11.25 -19.23 -1.39
N LEU A 573 -12.32 -19.75 -0.80
CA LEU A 573 -12.51 -21.19 -0.64
C LEU A 573 -13.06 -21.74 -1.95
N VAL A 574 -12.37 -22.72 -2.52
CA VAL A 574 -12.79 -23.36 -3.77
C VAL A 574 -13.31 -24.76 -3.44
N THR A 575 -14.63 -24.87 -3.43
CA THR A 575 -15.39 -26.10 -3.18
C THR A 575 -15.97 -26.63 -4.49
N VAL A 576 -16.31 -27.92 -4.51
CA VAL A 576 -16.85 -28.59 -5.71
C VAL A 576 -17.86 -29.62 -5.21
N GLU A 577 -19.06 -29.65 -5.81
CA GLU A 577 -20.04 -30.69 -5.51
C GLU A 577 -19.58 -32.07 -6.03
N HIS A 578 -18.98 -32.13 -7.23
CA HIS A 578 -18.55 -33.37 -7.88
C HIS A 578 -17.25 -33.18 -8.70
N GLY A 579 -16.26 -34.09 -8.61
CA GLY A 579 -15.18 -34.19 -9.60
C GLY A 579 -13.95 -33.26 -9.45
N ALA A 580 -13.05 -33.32 -10.44
CA ALA A 580 -11.71 -32.73 -10.47
C ALA A 580 -11.68 -31.46 -11.34
N GLY A 581 -10.96 -30.41 -10.94
CA GLY A 581 -10.90 -29.14 -11.69
C GLY A 581 -10.50 -27.93 -10.83
N LYS A 582 -10.93 -27.89 -9.56
CA LYS A 582 -10.64 -26.80 -8.62
C LYS A 582 -9.19 -26.29 -8.55
N ASP A 583 -8.22 -27.19 -8.52
CA ASP A 583 -6.80 -26.81 -8.43
C ASP A 583 -6.35 -26.12 -9.72
N TYR A 584 -6.91 -26.55 -10.87
CA TYR A 584 -6.68 -25.96 -12.19
C TYR A 584 -7.32 -24.58 -12.30
N CYS A 585 -8.61 -24.44 -11.95
CA CYS A 585 -9.31 -23.16 -11.96
C CYS A 585 -8.66 -22.14 -11.00
N ALA A 586 -8.32 -22.56 -9.78
CA ALA A 586 -7.63 -21.72 -8.81
C ALA A 586 -6.26 -21.25 -9.32
N ALA A 587 -5.51 -22.11 -10.03
CA ALA A 587 -4.23 -21.74 -10.64
C ALA A 587 -4.40 -20.66 -11.72
N ILE A 588 -5.40 -20.79 -12.60
CA ILE A 588 -5.71 -19.78 -13.62
C ILE A 588 -6.16 -18.47 -12.98
N TRP A 589 -7.07 -18.51 -12.01
CA TRP A 589 -7.52 -17.30 -11.31
C TRP A 589 -6.38 -16.57 -10.60
N SER A 590 -5.48 -17.32 -9.95
CA SER A 590 -4.25 -16.79 -9.35
C SER A 590 -3.35 -16.13 -10.41
N ALA A 591 -3.19 -16.74 -11.58
CA ALA A 591 -2.42 -16.13 -12.68
C ALA A 591 -3.04 -14.81 -13.18
N VAL A 592 -4.37 -14.77 -13.34
CA VAL A 592 -5.10 -13.54 -13.74
C VAL A 592 -4.90 -12.42 -12.71
N LEU A 593 -4.95 -12.73 -11.41
CA LEU A 593 -4.71 -11.76 -10.34
C LEU A 593 -3.28 -11.20 -10.35
N LYS A 594 -2.28 -12.06 -10.60
CA LYS A 594 -0.87 -11.64 -10.74
C LYS A 594 -0.67 -10.69 -11.91
N VAL A 595 -1.34 -10.92 -13.04
CA VAL A 595 -1.31 -10.00 -14.20
C VAL A 595 -1.85 -8.62 -13.84
N HIS A 596 -2.86 -8.54 -12.97
CA HIS A 596 -3.41 -7.29 -12.46
C HIS A 596 -2.57 -6.65 -11.33
N GLY A 597 -1.41 -7.24 -10.99
CA GLY A 597 -0.48 -6.72 -9.99
C GLY A 597 -0.87 -7.06 -8.55
N TYR A 598 -1.68 -8.10 -8.34
CA TYR A 598 -2.02 -8.64 -7.02
C TYR A 598 -1.24 -9.93 -6.74
N SER A 599 -0.73 -10.07 -5.52
CA SER A 599 -0.07 -11.28 -5.08
C SER A 599 -1.12 -12.36 -4.86
N SER A 600 -0.89 -13.55 -5.40
CA SER A 600 -1.83 -14.65 -5.24
C SER A 600 -1.15 -15.98 -5.08
N ARG A 601 -1.74 -16.82 -4.24
CA ARG A 601 -1.27 -18.18 -3.94
C ARG A 601 -2.45 -19.14 -3.95
N VAL A 602 -2.19 -20.36 -4.40
CA VAL A 602 -3.12 -21.49 -4.30
C VAL A 602 -2.52 -22.49 -3.32
N VAL A 603 -3.30 -22.93 -2.34
CA VAL A 603 -2.89 -23.93 -1.35
C VAL A 603 -4.01 -24.95 -1.20
N SER A 604 -3.67 -26.23 -1.15
CA SER A 604 -4.63 -27.24 -0.72
C SER A 604 -4.60 -27.37 0.80
N ILE A 605 -5.74 -27.23 1.49
CA ILE A 605 -5.79 -27.39 2.96
C ILE A 605 -5.35 -28.79 3.42
N ARG A 606 -5.44 -29.78 2.51
CA ARG A 606 -4.98 -31.14 2.74
C ARG A 606 -3.46 -31.28 2.71
N GLU A 607 -2.70 -30.28 2.28
CA GLU A 607 -1.23 -30.28 2.36
C GLU A 607 -0.73 -30.43 3.79
N VAL A 608 -1.37 -29.78 4.77
CA VAL A 608 -1.02 -29.93 6.19
C VAL A 608 -1.19 -31.38 6.63
N THR A 609 -2.33 -32.00 6.28
CA THR A 609 -2.59 -33.42 6.55
C THR A 609 -1.59 -34.34 5.86
N LYS A 610 -1.23 -34.05 4.61
CA LYS A 610 -0.25 -34.83 3.83
C LYS A 610 1.14 -34.78 4.45
N LYS A 611 1.60 -33.60 4.87
CA LYS A 611 2.88 -33.43 5.57
C LYS A 611 2.90 -34.19 6.89
N LYS A 612 1.81 -34.09 7.68
CA LYS A 612 1.66 -34.86 8.93
C LYS A 612 1.61 -36.37 8.68
N TYR A 613 0.93 -36.82 7.64
CA TYR A 613 0.88 -38.23 7.21
C TYR A 613 2.28 -38.72 6.79
N ALA A 614 3.01 -37.94 6.00
CA ALA A 614 4.37 -38.29 5.57
C ALA A 614 5.31 -38.43 6.77
N ALA A 615 5.28 -37.48 7.70
CA ALA A 615 6.03 -37.54 8.95
C ALA A 615 5.67 -38.76 9.80
N ALA A 616 4.38 -39.13 9.88
CA ALA A 616 3.91 -40.28 10.66
C ALA A 616 4.21 -41.64 10.01
N THR A 617 4.36 -41.70 8.68
CA THR A 617 4.55 -42.95 7.92
C THR A 617 5.97 -43.14 7.41
N GLY A 618 6.85 -42.14 7.57
CA GLY A 618 8.19 -42.14 6.99
C GLY A 618 8.20 -41.98 5.46
N ALA A 619 7.07 -41.58 4.87
CA ALA A 619 7.00 -41.29 3.44
C ALA A 619 7.71 -39.98 3.12
N ASP A 620 8.19 -39.87 1.88
CA ASP A 620 8.72 -38.61 1.34
C ASP A 620 7.65 -37.50 1.47
N PRO A 621 7.98 -36.33 2.04
CA PRO A 621 7.01 -35.26 2.29
C PRO A 621 6.48 -34.58 1.02
N ASP A 622 7.21 -34.65 -0.09
CA ASP A 622 6.86 -33.97 -1.35
C ASP A 622 6.05 -34.86 -2.30
N ARG A 623 6.24 -36.19 -2.25
CA ARG A 623 5.49 -37.14 -3.09
C ARG A 623 3.96 -37.08 -2.91
N PRO A 624 3.38 -37.05 -1.70
CA PRO A 624 1.93 -36.90 -1.50
C PRO A 624 1.34 -35.59 -2.07
N ILE A 625 2.19 -34.59 -2.29
CA ILE A 625 1.81 -33.26 -2.77
C ILE A 625 1.91 -33.22 -4.29
N ASN A 626 3.04 -33.65 -4.86
CA ASN A 626 3.43 -33.41 -6.25
C ASN A 626 3.26 -34.61 -7.19
N ASP A 627 3.15 -35.85 -6.68
CA ASP A 627 3.00 -37.05 -7.51
C ASP A 627 1.53 -37.52 -7.55
N ARG A 628 0.90 -37.40 -8.72
CA ARG A 628 -0.51 -37.75 -8.93
C ARG A 628 -0.79 -39.24 -8.74
N LEU A 629 0.09 -40.12 -9.24
CA LEU A 629 -0.08 -41.57 -9.16
C LEU A 629 0.09 -42.04 -7.71
N TYR A 630 1.07 -41.48 -7.01
CA TYR A 630 1.27 -41.72 -5.58
C TYR A 630 0.05 -41.25 -4.76
N LYS A 631 -0.47 -40.05 -5.05
CA LYS A 631 -1.63 -39.46 -4.37
C LYS A 631 -2.90 -40.29 -4.56
N GLU A 632 -3.12 -40.86 -5.74
CA GLU A 632 -4.24 -41.77 -6.01
C GLU A 632 -4.09 -43.09 -5.26
N HIS A 633 -2.90 -43.69 -5.26
CA HIS A 633 -2.61 -44.94 -4.55
C HIS A 633 -2.79 -44.80 -3.02
N HIS A 634 -2.35 -43.69 -2.43
CA HIS A 634 -2.41 -43.43 -0.99
C HIS A 634 -3.68 -42.68 -0.53
N ARG A 635 -4.63 -42.40 -1.43
CA ARG A 635 -5.82 -41.56 -1.13
C ARG A 635 -6.63 -42.10 0.03
N LYS A 636 -6.81 -43.42 0.11
CA LYS A 636 -7.58 -44.08 1.18
C LYS A 636 -6.88 -43.91 2.55
N SER A 637 -5.60 -44.25 2.63
CA SER A 637 -4.81 -44.13 3.86
C SER A 637 -4.72 -42.69 4.38
N MET A 638 -4.57 -41.71 3.49
CA MET A 638 -4.57 -40.29 3.88
C MET A 638 -5.94 -39.82 4.39
N ASN A 639 -7.03 -40.29 3.79
CA ASN A 639 -8.38 -40.00 4.28
C ASN A 639 -8.64 -40.64 5.66
N ASP A 640 -8.17 -41.87 5.86
CA ASP A 640 -8.31 -42.56 7.15
C ASP A 640 -7.47 -41.88 8.25
N PHE A 641 -6.26 -41.40 7.90
CA PHE A 641 -5.42 -40.59 8.78
C PHE A 641 -6.15 -39.30 9.21
N TYR A 642 -6.74 -38.56 8.25
CA TYR A 642 -7.52 -37.36 8.55
C TYR A 642 -8.72 -37.65 9.46
N LYS A 643 -9.47 -38.72 9.17
CA LYS A 643 -10.61 -39.14 10.00
C LYS A 643 -10.19 -39.50 11.42
N ASN A 644 -9.02 -40.10 11.59
CA ASN A 644 -8.48 -40.40 12.92
C ASN A 644 -8.05 -39.13 13.65
N GLN A 645 -7.49 -38.13 12.97
CA GLN A 645 -7.21 -36.82 13.58
C GLN A 645 -8.50 -36.15 14.07
N LEU A 646 -9.57 -36.17 13.27
CA LEU A 646 -10.87 -35.60 13.65
C LEU A 646 -11.51 -36.27 14.89
N LYS A 647 -11.21 -37.56 15.15
CA LYS A 647 -11.66 -38.23 16.37
C LYS A 647 -10.93 -37.76 17.63
N VAL A 648 -9.69 -37.30 17.49
CA VAL A 648 -8.84 -36.86 18.60
C VAL A 648 -9.01 -35.37 18.87
N ASP A 649 -9.09 -34.56 17.82
CA ASP A 649 -9.29 -33.12 17.89
C ASP A 649 -10.40 -32.69 16.90
N PRO A 650 -11.59 -32.30 17.38
CA PRO A 650 -12.69 -31.86 16.53
C PRO A 650 -12.39 -30.54 15.80
N PHE A 651 -11.33 -29.82 16.17
CA PHE A 651 -10.91 -28.53 15.58
C PHE A 651 -9.77 -28.67 14.56
N VAL A 652 -9.36 -29.88 14.17
CA VAL A 652 -8.28 -30.12 13.20
C VAL A 652 -8.45 -29.30 11.91
N ALA A 653 -9.69 -29.21 11.42
CA ALA A 653 -10.07 -28.41 10.27
C ALA A 653 -9.76 -26.91 10.43
N GLU A 654 -10.21 -26.32 11.55
CA GLU A 654 -10.00 -24.91 11.88
C GLU A 654 -8.52 -24.62 12.11
N ASN A 655 -7.81 -25.54 12.76
CA ASN A 655 -6.38 -25.45 13.01
C ASN A 655 -5.58 -25.49 11.70
N HIS A 656 -5.90 -26.40 10.77
CA HIS A 656 -5.27 -26.45 9.44
C HIS A 656 -5.57 -25.19 8.62
N PHE A 657 -6.81 -24.69 8.68
CA PHE A 657 -7.18 -23.43 8.02
C PHE A 657 -6.38 -22.24 8.58
N LEU A 658 -6.25 -22.12 9.91
CA LEU A 658 -5.45 -21.09 10.56
C LEU A 658 -3.97 -21.17 10.18
N GLU A 659 -3.40 -22.38 10.10
CA GLU A 659 -2.01 -22.62 9.71
C GLU A 659 -1.77 -22.10 8.28
N VAL A 660 -2.64 -22.46 7.33
CA VAL A 660 -2.56 -22.01 5.93
C VAL A 660 -2.74 -20.50 5.79
N VAL A 661 -3.67 -19.90 6.54
CA VAL A 661 -3.99 -18.46 6.42
C VAL A 661 -2.95 -17.57 7.12
N LYS A 662 -2.42 -17.98 8.27
CA LYS A 662 -1.42 -17.21 9.05
C LYS A 662 -0.08 -17.12 8.35
N GLU A 663 0.36 -18.20 7.71
CA GLU A 663 1.65 -18.23 7.00
C GLU A 663 1.62 -17.45 5.69
N ASP A 664 0.44 -17.22 5.12
CA ASP A 664 0.30 -16.55 3.84
C ASP A 664 0.05 -15.04 3.98
N ILE A 665 0.76 -14.26 3.16
CA ILE A 665 0.72 -12.78 3.15
C ILE A 665 0.17 -12.22 1.84
N SER A 666 -0.34 -13.09 0.96
CA SER A 666 -0.78 -12.76 -0.40
C SER A 666 -2.00 -11.83 -0.40
N ASP A 667 -2.19 -11.09 -1.49
CA ASP A 667 -3.37 -10.26 -1.70
C ASP A 667 -4.64 -11.13 -1.75
N VAL A 668 -4.53 -12.25 -2.46
CA VAL A 668 -5.57 -13.27 -2.63
C VAL A 668 -5.04 -14.69 -2.41
N LEU A 669 -5.62 -15.41 -1.45
CA LEU A 669 -5.30 -16.81 -1.15
C LEU A 669 -6.46 -17.72 -1.59
N PHE A 670 -6.20 -18.63 -2.53
CA PHE A 670 -7.12 -19.71 -2.86
C PHE A 670 -6.84 -20.93 -2.00
N ILE A 671 -7.86 -21.42 -1.30
CA ILE A 671 -7.78 -22.64 -0.49
C ILE A 671 -8.67 -23.69 -1.13
N THR A 672 -8.05 -24.78 -1.58
CA THR A 672 -8.76 -25.92 -2.19
C THR A 672 -8.79 -27.11 -1.24
N GLY A 673 -9.66 -28.07 -1.52
CA GLY A 673 -9.65 -29.36 -0.83
C GLY A 673 -10.36 -29.37 0.52
N MET A 674 -11.15 -28.33 0.81
CA MET A 674 -12.05 -28.23 1.96
C MET A 674 -12.95 -29.45 2.06
N ALA A 675 -13.13 -29.95 3.27
CA ALA A 675 -14.03 -31.08 3.57
C ALA A 675 -15.14 -30.68 4.55
N GLU A 676 -15.03 -29.49 5.14
CA GLU A 676 -15.96 -28.95 6.11
C GLU A 676 -17.28 -28.55 5.44
N GLN A 677 -18.39 -28.84 6.12
CA GLN A 677 -19.71 -28.36 5.72
C GLN A 677 -19.87 -26.87 6.07
N ALA A 678 -20.36 -26.08 5.11
CA ALA A 678 -20.60 -24.63 5.21
C ALA A 678 -19.39 -23.82 5.71
N PRO A 679 -18.22 -23.94 5.05
CA PRO A 679 -16.99 -23.33 5.55
C PRO A 679 -17.07 -21.80 5.54
N GLY A 680 -17.80 -21.19 4.58
CA GLY A 680 -18.07 -19.74 4.59
C GLY A 680 -18.99 -19.23 5.71
N ALA A 681 -19.62 -20.10 6.50
CA ALA A 681 -20.31 -19.71 7.73
C ALA A 681 -19.45 -19.94 8.99
N LYS A 682 -18.58 -20.95 8.98
CA LYS A 682 -17.81 -21.38 10.16
C LYS A 682 -16.45 -20.72 10.26
N LEU A 683 -15.71 -20.55 9.17
CA LEU A 683 -14.31 -20.10 9.19
C LEU A 683 -14.06 -18.58 9.15
N PRO A 684 -14.97 -17.70 8.66
CA PRO A 684 -14.64 -16.28 8.50
C PRO A 684 -14.11 -15.62 9.77
N HIS A 685 -14.69 -15.93 10.93
CA HIS A 685 -14.31 -15.34 12.22
C HIS A 685 -12.87 -15.66 12.67
N LEU A 686 -12.20 -16.61 12.03
CA LEU A 686 -10.81 -16.98 12.29
C LEU A 686 -9.81 -16.09 11.54
N VAL A 687 -10.28 -15.23 10.64
CA VAL A 687 -9.44 -14.35 9.81
C VAL A 687 -9.80 -12.89 10.02
N HIS A 688 -8.97 -12.19 10.77
CA HIS A 688 -9.21 -10.81 11.22
C HIS A 688 -8.94 -9.74 10.14
N ASP A 689 -8.14 -10.06 9.11
CA ASP A 689 -7.68 -9.12 8.08
C ASP A 689 -8.11 -9.49 6.65
N ALA A 690 -9.04 -10.45 6.50
CA ALA A 690 -9.47 -10.94 5.19
C ALA A 690 -10.99 -11.08 5.05
N ARG A 691 -11.45 -10.80 3.83
CA ARG A 691 -12.74 -11.26 3.32
C ARG A 691 -12.61 -12.71 2.91
N LEU A 692 -13.52 -13.54 3.39
CA LEU A 692 -13.66 -14.91 2.92
C LEU A 692 -14.83 -15.01 1.94
N ILE A 693 -14.57 -15.58 0.76
CA ILE A 693 -15.57 -15.88 -0.27
C ILE A 693 -15.57 -17.38 -0.50
N ASP A 694 -16.76 -17.99 -0.49
CA ASP A 694 -16.94 -19.41 -0.82
C ASP A 694 -17.48 -19.55 -2.24
N GLY A 695 -16.93 -20.47 -3.04
CA GLY A 695 -17.34 -20.67 -4.43
C GLY A 695 -17.45 -22.16 -4.80
N ASP A 696 -18.61 -22.58 -5.34
CA ASP A 696 -18.78 -23.92 -5.90
C ASP A 696 -18.62 -23.96 -7.41
N GLU A 697 -18.00 -25.05 -7.87
CA GLU A 697 -17.93 -25.49 -9.26
C GLU A 697 -18.93 -26.64 -9.48
N PHE A 698 -19.85 -26.51 -10.45
CA PHE A 698 -20.73 -27.62 -10.89
C PHE A 698 -20.06 -28.36 -12.05
N THR A 699 -20.18 -29.70 -12.08
CA THR A 699 -19.88 -30.49 -13.29
C THR A 699 -20.84 -31.67 -13.40
N PHE A 700 -21.52 -31.75 -14.55
CA PHE A 700 -22.29 -32.86 -15.13
C PHE A 700 -23.42 -33.54 -14.32
N LYS A 701 -24.64 -33.39 -14.83
CA LYS A 701 -25.72 -34.39 -14.72
C LYS A 701 -25.26 -35.70 -15.39
N THR A 702 -24.91 -36.71 -14.60
CA THR A 702 -25.05 -38.10 -15.03
C THR A 702 -26.02 -38.83 -14.12
N THR A 703 -27.08 -39.31 -14.75
CA THR A 703 -28.18 -40.10 -14.22
C THR A 703 -27.65 -41.34 -13.49
N TYR A 704 -27.67 -41.39 -12.15
CA TYR A 704 -27.91 -42.59 -11.33
C TYR A 704 -28.00 -42.21 -9.85
N CYS A 705 -28.92 -42.89 -9.15
CA CYS A 705 -29.40 -42.70 -7.78
C CYS A 705 -28.32 -42.57 -6.69
N GLU A 706 -28.58 -41.74 -5.67
CA GLU A 706 -29.09 -42.15 -4.35
C GLU A 706 -29.20 -40.91 -3.45
N GLU A 707 -30.37 -40.70 -2.86
CA GLU A 707 -30.60 -39.67 -1.86
C GLU A 707 -29.70 -39.92 -0.63
N TYR A 708 -28.56 -39.24 -0.55
CA TYR A 708 -28.04 -38.87 0.77
C TYR A 708 -28.90 -37.72 1.28
N ILE A 709 -29.96 -38.14 1.97
CA ILE A 709 -30.76 -37.29 2.84
C ILE A 709 -29.80 -36.59 3.81
N CYS A 710 -29.54 -35.31 3.56
CA CYS A 710 -28.98 -34.41 4.56
C CYS A 710 -29.94 -34.38 5.75
N ALA A 711 -29.53 -34.92 6.89
CA ALA A 711 -30.04 -34.46 8.16
C ALA A 711 -29.54 -33.01 8.34
N ASP A 712 -30.43 -32.07 8.00
CA ASP A 712 -30.43 -30.63 8.30
C ASP A 712 -29.45 -29.70 7.53
N GLY A 713 -29.85 -29.35 6.29
CA GLY A 713 -29.56 -28.03 5.67
C GLY A 713 -28.51 -27.98 4.56
N ILE A 714 -28.93 -27.68 3.32
CA ILE A 714 -28.03 -27.38 2.18
C ILE A 714 -27.51 -25.94 2.33
N TYR A 715 -26.23 -25.69 2.07
CA TYR A 715 -25.57 -24.37 2.14
C TYR A 715 -25.32 -23.83 0.73
N SER A 716 -25.51 -22.53 0.49
CA SER A 716 -25.28 -21.91 -0.82
C SER A 716 -23.99 -21.06 -0.82
N PRO A 717 -23.07 -21.26 -1.79
CA PRO A 717 -21.83 -20.48 -1.90
C PRO A 717 -22.09 -19.03 -2.35
N ASN A 718 -21.11 -18.15 -2.15
CA ASN A 718 -21.19 -16.73 -2.56
C ASN A 718 -21.09 -16.56 -4.08
N LEU A 719 -20.32 -17.42 -4.74
CA LEU A 719 -20.12 -17.42 -6.18
C LEU A 719 -20.30 -18.84 -6.71
N THR A 720 -20.79 -18.96 -7.94
CA THR A 720 -20.89 -20.24 -8.64
C THR A 720 -20.21 -20.09 -9.99
N PHE A 721 -19.32 -21.03 -10.31
CA PHE A 721 -18.69 -21.13 -11.63
C PHE A 721 -19.18 -22.41 -12.30
N ASP A 722 -19.75 -22.25 -13.50
CA ASP A 722 -20.23 -23.37 -14.29
C ASP A 722 -19.11 -23.79 -15.25
N ASN A 723 -18.50 -24.96 -15.02
CA ASN A 723 -17.33 -25.42 -15.77
C ASN A 723 -17.73 -26.37 -16.91
N GLU A 724 -18.73 -25.98 -17.70
CA GLU A 724 -19.26 -26.77 -18.82
C GLU A 724 -18.64 -26.36 -20.17
N GLU A 725 -17.83 -25.30 -20.21
CA GLU A 725 -17.13 -24.82 -21.42
C GLU A 725 -15.67 -25.32 -21.46
N THR A 726 -15.20 -25.73 -22.64
CA THR A 726 -13.80 -26.16 -22.83
C THR A 726 -12.87 -24.96 -23.07
N GLY A 727 -11.79 -24.89 -22.30
CA GLY A 727 -10.71 -23.90 -22.48
C GLY A 727 -10.60 -22.86 -21.35
N ASP A 728 -9.53 -22.07 -21.39
CA ASP A 728 -9.19 -21.16 -20.27
C ASP A 728 -10.01 -19.86 -20.27
N GLU A 729 -10.67 -19.53 -21.38
CA GLU A 729 -11.32 -18.22 -21.58
C GLU A 729 -12.46 -17.98 -20.58
N ALA A 730 -13.31 -18.99 -20.33
CA ALA A 730 -14.39 -18.91 -19.34
C ALA A 730 -13.85 -18.73 -17.91
N VAL A 731 -12.80 -19.47 -17.57
CA VAL A 731 -12.12 -19.42 -16.25
C VAL A 731 -11.47 -18.05 -16.04
N MET A 732 -10.78 -17.51 -17.04
CA MET A 732 -10.19 -16.17 -16.99
C MET A 732 -11.27 -15.08 -16.92
N SER A 733 -12.35 -15.22 -17.70
CA SER A 733 -13.49 -14.30 -17.71
C SER A 733 -14.18 -14.23 -16.35
N PHE A 734 -14.33 -15.38 -15.66
CA PHE A 734 -14.84 -15.42 -14.30
C PHE A 734 -13.98 -14.61 -13.32
N ALA A 735 -12.65 -14.81 -13.32
CA ALA A 735 -11.77 -14.02 -12.45
C ALA A 735 -11.90 -12.52 -12.72
N ASN A 736 -11.89 -12.10 -13.99
CA ASN A 736 -12.03 -10.69 -14.37
C ASN A 736 -13.38 -10.09 -13.95
N LYS A 737 -14.48 -10.83 -14.09
CA LYS A 737 -15.83 -10.32 -13.82
C LYS A 737 -16.26 -10.45 -12.36
N ARG A 738 -15.77 -11.45 -11.64
CA ARG A 738 -16.27 -11.82 -10.30
C ARG A 738 -15.22 -11.68 -9.20
N LEU A 739 -13.93 -11.84 -9.47
CA LEU A 739 -12.88 -11.75 -8.43
C LEU A 739 -12.19 -10.39 -8.42
N ILE A 740 -11.81 -9.85 -9.58
CA ILE A 740 -11.13 -8.55 -9.70
C ILE A 740 -11.94 -7.39 -9.09
N PRO A 741 -13.29 -7.32 -9.19
CA PRO A 741 -14.06 -6.25 -8.55
C PRO A 741 -13.85 -6.18 -7.03
N PHE A 742 -13.56 -7.28 -6.35
CA PHE A 742 -13.26 -7.26 -4.91
C PHE A 742 -11.94 -6.57 -4.57
N MET A 743 -11.07 -6.37 -5.57
CA MET A 743 -9.79 -5.68 -5.43
C MET A 743 -9.85 -4.21 -5.90
N SER A 744 -11.03 -3.71 -6.25
CA SER A 744 -11.19 -2.37 -6.83
C SER A 744 -10.76 -1.25 -5.87
N GLU A 745 -10.31 -0.15 -6.44
CA GLU A 745 -10.06 1.08 -5.70
C GLU A 745 -11.35 1.70 -5.15
N GLU A 746 -12.50 1.38 -5.76
CA GLU A 746 -13.83 1.81 -5.31
C GLU A 746 -14.22 1.21 -3.96
N LEU A 747 -14.05 -0.11 -3.78
CA LEU A 747 -14.28 -0.75 -2.48
C LEU A 747 -13.35 -0.22 -1.40
N ARG A 748 -12.11 0.07 -1.77
CA ARG A 748 -11.11 0.68 -0.89
C ARG A 748 -11.54 2.09 -0.45
N ASN A 749 -12.01 2.89 -1.39
CA ASN A 749 -12.53 4.22 -1.10
C ASN A 749 -13.76 4.13 -0.20
N LEU A 750 -14.68 3.19 -0.45
CA LEU A 750 -15.85 2.95 0.39
C LEU A 750 -15.46 2.54 1.82
N ALA A 751 -14.49 1.63 1.97
CA ALA A 751 -13.96 1.23 3.28
C ALA A 751 -13.36 2.41 4.05
N GLY A 752 -12.65 3.30 3.35
CA GLY A 752 -12.12 4.54 3.92
C GLY A 752 -13.18 5.54 4.40
N MET A 753 -14.45 5.36 4.00
CA MET A 753 -15.58 6.16 4.49
C MET A 753 -16.20 5.60 5.77
N VAL A 754 -15.75 4.45 6.29
CA VAL A 754 -16.27 3.83 7.52
C VAL A 754 -15.26 4.01 8.66
N PRO A 755 -15.35 5.12 9.43
CA PRO A 755 -14.44 5.37 10.54
C PRO A 755 -14.69 4.39 11.69
N SER A 756 -13.62 4.08 12.41
CA SER A 756 -13.70 3.41 13.71
C SER A 756 -13.94 4.45 14.80
N VAL A 757 -14.82 4.10 15.74
CA VAL A 757 -15.24 4.89 16.89
C VAL A 757 -15.00 4.02 18.12
N PRO A 758 -13.89 4.24 18.84
CA PRO A 758 -13.51 3.39 19.94
C PRO A 758 -14.40 3.66 21.18
N ASP A 759 -14.65 2.62 21.97
CA ASP A 759 -15.49 2.63 23.19
C ASP A 759 -16.94 3.10 22.97
N PHE A 760 -17.52 2.69 21.85
CA PHE A 760 -18.92 2.94 21.56
C PHE A 760 -19.63 1.62 21.18
N PRO A 761 -20.88 1.38 21.63
CA PRO A 761 -21.64 2.17 22.61
C PRO A 761 -21.17 1.98 24.06
N ARG A 762 -20.09 1.21 24.29
CA ARG A 762 -19.54 0.88 25.62
C ARG A 762 -18.02 0.75 25.54
N GLU A 763 -17.34 0.80 26.68
CA GLU A 763 -15.90 0.53 26.78
C GLU A 763 -15.53 -0.82 26.14
N ASP A 764 -14.34 -0.85 25.52
CA ASP A 764 -13.72 -2.03 24.89
C ASP A 764 -14.45 -2.56 23.63
N ILE A 765 -15.16 -1.69 22.91
CA ILE A 765 -15.76 -2.00 21.60
C ILE A 765 -15.21 -1.06 20.52
N ASP A 766 -14.69 -1.59 19.40
CA ASP A 766 -14.37 -0.79 18.20
C ASP A 766 -15.58 -0.69 17.25
N PHE A 767 -16.41 0.35 17.43
CA PHE A 767 -17.59 0.54 16.59
C PHE A 767 -17.24 1.12 15.22
N ARG A 768 -17.77 0.53 14.15
CA ARG A 768 -17.59 1.04 12.78
C ARG A 768 -18.84 1.80 12.34
N TYR A 769 -18.69 3.09 12.06
CA TYR A 769 -19.82 3.95 11.69
C TYR A 769 -20.14 3.89 10.18
N VAL A 770 -20.83 2.83 9.76
CA VAL A 770 -21.16 2.54 8.34
C VAL A 770 -21.99 3.65 7.68
N LEU A 771 -22.94 4.23 8.42
CA LEU A 771 -23.79 5.34 7.93
C LEU A 771 -22.99 6.59 7.50
N ASN A 772 -21.74 6.74 7.93
CA ASN A 772 -20.88 7.83 7.48
C ASN A 772 -20.66 7.81 5.95
N ILE A 773 -20.80 6.66 5.29
CA ILE A 773 -20.75 6.54 3.82
C ILE A 773 -21.74 7.53 3.18
N ALA A 774 -22.98 7.58 3.66
CA ALA A 774 -24.00 8.48 3.13
C ALA A 774 -23.71 9.96 3.43
N GLN A 775 -22.87 10.25 4.42
CA GLN A 775 -22.45 11.60 4.79
C GLN A 775 -21.24 12.10 4.00
N LYS A 776 -20.58 11.22 3.24
CA LYS A 776 -19.46 11.59 2.34
C LYS A 776 -19.98 11.92 0.96
N LYS A 777 -19.41 12.98 0.36
CA LYS A 777 -19.72 13.38 -1.02
C LYS A 777 -19.46 12.21 -1.96
N GLY A 778 -20.49 11.79 -2.70
CA GLY A 778 -20.43 10.67 -3.64
C GLY A 778 -20.44 9.28 -2.98
N GLY A 779 -20.40 9.17 -1.66
CA GLY A 779 -20.33 7.89 -0.95
C GLY A 779 -21.57 7.02 -1.14
N LEU A 780 -22.77 7.62 -1.10
CA LEU A 780 -24.01 6.90 -1.36
C LEU A 780 -24.07 6.35 -2.78
N ALA A 781 -23.74 7.16 -3.78
CA ALA A 781 -23.72 6.74 -5.19
C ALA A 781 -22.69 5.62 -5.43
N LEU A 782 -21.50 5.74 -4.84
CA LEU A 782 -20.47 4.71 -4.88
C LEU A 782 -20.97 3.40 -4.25
N CYS A 783 -21.59 3.48 -3.07
CA CYS A 783 -22.14 2.31 -2.38
C CYS A 783 -23.23 1.63 -3.21
N THR A 784 -24.16 2.39 -3.81
CA THR A 784 -25.22 1.84 -4.66
C THR A 784 -24.65 1.15 -5.90
N SER A 785 -23.68 1.78 -6.56
CA SER A 785 -23.00 1.19 -7.73
C SER A 785 -22.31 -0.12 -7.37
N LEU A 786 -21.65 -0.18 -6.20
CA LEU A 786 -21.00 -1.38 -5.70
C LEU A 786 -22.01 -2.46 -5.28
N LEU A 787 -23.12 -2.11 -4.63
CA LEU A 787 -24.21 -3.07 -4.33
C LEU A 787 -24.72 -3.70 -5.64
N LYS A 788 -24.94 -2.90 -6.68
CA LYS A 788 -25.42 -3.38 -7.97
C LYS A 788 -24.41 -4.30 -8.67
N SER A 789 -23.12 -3.95 -8.65
CA SER A 789 -22.08 -4.72 -9.36
C SER A 789 -21.64 -6.00 -8.65
N HIS A 790 -21.76 -6.06 -7.31
CA HIS A 790 -21.36 -7.22 -6.51
C HIS A 790 -22.47 -8.25 -6.25
N PHE A 791 -23.68 -8.03 -6.78
CA PHE A 791 -24.72 -9.04 -6.77
C PHE A 791 -24.38 -10.20 -7.71
N SER A 792 -24.39 -11.44 -7.20
CA SER A 792 -24.10 -12.62 -8.03
C SER A 792 -25.28 -13.02 -8.91
N GLY A 793 -26.51 -12.72 -8.47
CA GLY A 793 -27.76 -13.07 -9.14
C GLY A 793 -28.11 -12.18 -10.34
N ASP A 794 -29.27 -12.45 -10.94
CA ASP A 794 -29.80 -11.69 -12.07
C ASP A 794 -30.82 -10.65 -11.58
N TRP A 795 -30.46 -9.37 -11.66
CA TRP A 795 -31.33 -8.26 -11.27
C TRP A 795 -32.67 -8.26 -12.03
N LYS A 796 -32.76 -8.85 -13.23
CA LYS A 796 -34.02 -8.95 -13.98
C LYS A 796 -35.05 -9.88 -13.35
N LYS A 797 -34.62 -10.76 -12.44
CA LYS A 797 -35.48 -11.70 -11.72
C LYS A 797 -35.94 -11.15 -10.37
N VAL A 798 -35.36 -10.05 -9.89
CA VAL A 798 -35.66 -9.48 -8.59
C VAL A 798 -36.94 -8.65 -8.67
N ASN A 799 -37.96 -9.05 -7.90
CA ASN A 799 -39.25 -8.40 -7.87
C ASN A 799 -39.31 -7.22 -6.88
N ALA A 800 -38.54 -7.28 -5.79
CA ALA A 800 -38.51 -6.21 -4.79
C ALA A 800 -37.19 -6.17 -4.01
N VAL A 801 -36.86 -4.97 -3.51
CA VAL A 801 -35.80 -4.78 -2.50
C VAL A 801 -36.46 -4.68 -1.13
N VAL A 802 -36.05 -5.52 -0.18
CA VAL A 802 -36.61 -5.56 1.18
C VAL A 802 -35.62 -4.95 2.17
N THR A 803 -36.07 -4.13 3.11
CA THR A 803 -35.20 -3.60 4.17
C THR A 803 -35.97 -3.35 5.45
N SER A 804 -35.27 -3.20 6.57
CA SER A 804 -35.89 -2.80 7.84
C SER A 804 -35.93 -1.28 7.99
N GLU A 805 -36.87 -0.75 8.78
CA GLU A 805 -36.99 0.66 9.18
C GLU A 805 -35.86 1.05 10.16
N ALA A 806 -34.62 0.94 9.69
CA ALA A 806 -33.39 1.23 10.39
C ALA A 806 -32.35 1.78 9.39
N SER A 807 -31.07 1.66 9.72
CA SER A 807 -29.93 2.12 8.91
C SER A 807 -29.88 1.53 7.50
N GLY A 808 -30.36 0.30 7.29
CA GLY A 808 -30.43 -0.36 5.97
C GLY A 808 -31.23 0.42 4.91
N TYR A 809 -32.29 1.15 5.32
CA TYR A 809 -33.13 1.96 4.42
C TYR A 809 -32.34 2.98 3.60
N VAL A 810 -31.28 3.56 4.18
CA VAL A 810 -30.43 4.57 3.53
C VAL A 810 -29.76 4.00 2.26
N PHE A 811 -29.41 2.72 2.29
CA PHE A 811 -28.72 2.04 1.18
C PHE A 811 -29.68 1.31 0.24
N ALA A 812 -30.77 0.77 0.78
CA ALA A 812 -31.80 0.09 -0.01
C ALA A 812 -32.54 1.04 -0.96
N SER A 813 -32.88 2.25 -0.50
CA SER A 813 -33.66 3.24 -1.26
C SER A 813 -33.02 3.62 -2.60
N PRO A 814 -31.75 4.06 -2.67
CA PRO A 814 -31.13 4.40 -3.96
C PRO A 814 -30.94 3.18 -4.87
N LEU A 815 -30.74 1.98 -4.31
CA LEU A 815 -30.63 0.75 -5.10
C LEU A 815 -31.97 0.38 -5.77
N ALA A 816 -33.06 0.38 -5.00
CA ALA A 816 -34.41 0.13 -5.53
C ALA A 816 -34.78 1.12 -6.64
N MET A 817 -34.45 2.41 -6.43
CA MET A 817 -34.64 3.46 -7.42
C MET A 817 -33.86 3.20 -8.71
N GLU A 818 -32.58 2.81 -8.62
CA GLU A 818 -31.74 2.54 -9.79
C GLU A 818 -32.17 1.25 -10.55
N LEU A 819 -32.74 0.28 -9.84
CA LEU A 819 -33.25 -0.96 -10.41
C LEU A 819 -34.67 -0.81 -10.98
N GLY A 820 -35.43 0.20 -10.56
CA GLY A 820 -36.83 0.39 -10.96
C GLY A 820 -37.79 -0.64 -10.35
N VAL A 821 -37.45 -1.19 -9.18
CA VAL A 821 -38.26 -2.20 -8.47
C VAL A 821 -38.87 -1.62 -7.19
N PRO A 822 -40.03 -2.13 -6.72
CA PRO A 822 -40.61 -1.70 -5.45
C PRO A 822 -39.66 -1.98 -4.27
N MET A 823 -39.73 -1.10 -3.28
CA MET A 823 -39.06 -1.29 -2.00
C MET A 823 -40.09 -1.69 -0.93
N VAL A 824 -39.83 -2.80 -0.24
CA VAL A 824 -40.65 -3.34 0.83
C VAL A 824 -40.01 -3.02 2.17
N LEU A 825 -40.75 -2.34 3.04
CA LEU A 825 -40.29 -1.88 4.34
C LEU A 825 -40.84 -2.78 5.45
N ILE A 826 -39.93 -3.40 6.20
CA ILE A 826 -40.21 -4.12 7.44
C ILE A 826 -40.10 -3.13 8.61
N THR A 827 -41.19 -2.88 9.31
CA THR A 827 -41.26 -1.87 10.38
C THR A 827 -41.32 -2.53 11.76
N LYS A 828 -41.11 -1.73 12.80
CA LYS A 828 -41.47 -2.16 14.16
C LYS A 828 -42.99 -2.29 14.27
N GLY A 829 -43.45 -3.24 15.09
CA GLY A 829 -44.86 -3.56 15.21
C GLY A 829 -45.75 -2.37 15.61
N ASN A 830 -47.00 -2.41 15.17
CA ASN A 830 -48.03 -1.36 15.33
C ASN A 830 -47.79 -0.07 14.52
N LYS A 831 -46.93 -0.10 13.50
CA LYS A 831 -46.69 1.04 12.59
C LYS A 831 -47.35 0.90 11.22
N LEU A 832 -47.92 -0.27 10.89
CA LEU A 832 -48.57 -0.54 9.62
C LEU A 832 -50.09 -0.76 9.81
N PRO A 833 -50.92 -0.34 8.86
CA PRO A 833 -52.34 -0.69 8.86
C PRO A 833 -52.51 -2.21 8.61
N PRO A 834 -53.47 -2.89 9.26
CA PRO A 834 -53.76 -4.29 8.99
C PRO A 834 -54.34 -4.49 7.58
N PRO A 835 -54.11 -5.65 6.92
CA PRO A 835 -53.52 -6.88 7.45
C PRO A 835 -51.98 -6.94 7.38
N THR A 836 -51.34 -7.23 8.52
CA THR A 836 -49.89 -7.38 8.66
C THR A 836 -49.48 -8.82 8.98
N VAL A 837 -48.30 -9.23 8.51
CA VAL A 837 -47.59 -10.41 9.00
C VAL A 837 -46.56 -9.95 10.05
N SER A 838 -46.38 -10.71 11.13
CA SER A 838 -45.44 -10.36 12.20
C SER A 838 -44.61 -11.52 12.73
N VAL A 839 -43.39 -11.21 13.18
CA VAL A 839 -42.47 -12.12 13.88
C VAL A 839 -41.79 -11.41 15.06
N PRO A 840 -41.43 -12.13 16.15
CA PRO A 840 -40.68 -11.54 17.26
C PRO A 840 -39.27 -11.13 16.82
N ARG A 841 -38.77 -9.99 17.32
CA ARG A 841 -37.39 -9.55 17.08
C ARG A 841 -36.57 -9.76 18.35
N ARG A 842 -35.44 -10.45 18.23
CA ARG A 842 -34.46 -10.57 19.31
C ARG A 842 -33.46 -9.41 19.27
N THR A 843 -33.12 -8.88 20.43
CA THR A 843 -32.13 -7.82 20.62
C THR A 843 -30.72 -8.38 20.49
N SER A 844 -29.88 -7.71 19.70
CA SER A 844 -28.45 -8.03 19.63
C SER A 844 -27.74 -7.59 20.92
N HIS A 845 -26.74 -8.35 21.37
CA HIS A 845 -25.91 -7.99 22.53
C HIS A 845 -25.09 -6.70 22.28
N ILE A 846 -24.84 -6.37 21.02
CA ILE A 846 -24.14 -5.14 20.59
C ILE A 846 -25.00 -3.91 20.87
N SER A 847 -26.31 -3.98 20.58
CA SER A 847 -27.23 -2.85 20.65
C SER A 847 -27.96 -2.69 22.00
N SER A 848 -27.73 -3.58 22.98
CA SER A 848 -28.46 -3.59 24.26
C SER A 848 -27.54 -3.45 25.46
N HIS A 849 -27.74 -2.45 26.31
CA HIS A 849 -26.97 -2.24 27.55
C HIS A 849 -27.12 -3.39 28.59
N VAL A 850 -28.03 -4.33 28.37
CA VAL A 850 -28.34 -5.47 29.26
C VAL A 850 -28.25 -6.78 28.48
N LEU A 851 -27.35 -7.68 28.90
CA LEU A 851 -27.27 -9.05 28.38
C LEU A 851 -28.57 -9.81 28.70
N GLY A 852 -29.28 -10.29 27.67
CA GLY A 852 -30.46 -11.14 27.82
C GLY A 852 -31.81 -10.41 27.98
N ALA A 853 -31.87 -9.09 27.79
CA ALA A 853 -33.16 -8.39 27.77
C ALA A 853 -33.94 -8.75 26.49
N MET A 854 -35.06 -9.46 26.64
CA MET A 854 -36.06 -9.63 25.57
C MET A 854 -36.75 -8.29 25.34
N ASP A 855 -36.45 -7.63 24.23
CA ASP A 855 -37.31 -6.53 23.79
C ASP A 855 -38.68 -7.11 23.39
N LYS A 856 -39.78 -6.43 23.70
CA LYS A 856 -41.13 -6.86 23.27
C LYS A 856 -41.39 -6.50 21.79
N ASP A 857 -40.37 -6.01 21.10
CA ASP A 857 -40.45 -5.54 19.72
C ASP A 857 -40.70 -6.70 18.73
N ARG A 858 -41.60 -6.44 17.78
CA ARG A 858 -41.91 -7.33 16.66
C ARG A 858 -41.57 -6.64 15.35
N PHE A 859 -41.20 -7.41 14.35
CA PHE A 859 -41.15 -6.95 12.97
C PHE A 859 -42.47 -7.22 12.27
N GLU A 860 -42.94 -6.23 11.52
CA GLU A 860 -44.19 -6.25 10.76
C GLU A 860 -43.97 -5.83 9.32
N MET A 861 -44.76 -6.44 8.43
CA MET A 861 -44.81 -6.11 7.01
C MET A 861 -46.25 -6.28 6.51
N ASP A 862 -46.64 -5.50 5.50
CA ASP A 862 -47.92 -5.68 4.83
C ASP A 862 -47.98 -7.06 4.16
N THR A 863 -49.08 -7.79 4.35
CA THR A 863 -49.24 -9.17 3.82
C THR A 863 -49.23 -9.25 2.29
N SER A 864 -49.52 -8.15 1.60
CA SER A 864 -49.52 -8.04 0.14
C SER A 864 -48.22 -7.49 -0.44
N ALA A 865 -47.25 -7.12 0.41
CA ALA A 865 -45.98 -6.51 -0.02
C ALA A 865 -45.12 -7.43 -0.90
N VAL A 866 -45.30 -8.75 -0.75
CA VAL A 866 -44.61 -9.79 -1.51
C VAL A 866 -45.59 -10.92 -1.84
N ARG A 867 -45.38 -11.60 -2.96
CA ARG A 867 -46.21 -12.72 -3.43
C ARG A 867 -45.43 -14.02 -3.41
N LYS A 868 -46.15 -15.13 -3.33
CA LYS A 868 -45.56 -16.47 -3.44
C LYS A 868 -44.87 -16.62 -4.80
N GLY A 869 -43.58 -16.94 -4.78
CA GLY A 869 -42.74 -17.06 -5.97
C GLY A 869 -42.01 -15.78 -6.39
N ASP A 870 -42.21 -14.66 -5.69
CA ASP A 870 -41.36 -13.48 -5.86
C ASP A 870 -39.93 -13.80 -5.44
N SER A 871 -38.95 -13.26 -6.17
CA SER A 871 -37.57 -13.21 -5.73
C SER A 871 -37.25 -11.82 -5.18
N VAL A 872 -36.62 -11.77 -4.01
CA VAL A 872 -36.35 -10.51 -3.30
C VAL A 872 -34.91 -10.40 -2.86
N VAL A 873 -34.41 -9.17 -2.80
CA VAL A 873 -33.09 -8.85 -2.24
C VAL A 873 -33.27 -8.06 -0.96
N VAL A 874 -32.90 -8.66 0.18
CA VAL A 874 -32.83 -8.00 1.48
C VAL A 874 -31.56 -7.15 1.53
N VAL A 875 -31.70 -5.86 1.81
CA VAL A 875 -30.57 -4.92 1.97
C VAL A 875 -30.52 -4.40 3.40
N ASP A 876 -29.37 -4.57 4.05
CA ASP A 876 -29.10 -4.02 5.39
C ASP A 876 -27.74 -3.30 5.43
N ASP A 877 -27.52 -2.44 6.42
CA ASP A 877 -26.22 -1.78 6.56
C ASP A 877 -25.15 -2.71 7.13
N VAL A 878 -25.53 -3.57 8.10
CA VAL A 878 -24.57 -4.39 8.86
C VAL A 878 -25.03 -5.82 9.09
N LEU A 879 -24.18 -6.80 8.76
CA LEU A 879 -24.23 -8.16 9.33
C LEU A 879 -23.24 -8.28 10.50
N ALA A 880 -23.77 -8.23 11.72
CA ALA A 880 -23.00 -8.52 12.94
C ALA A 880 -23.44 -9.86 13.55
N THR A 881 -24.35 -9.85 14.53
CA THR A 881 -24.83 -11.07 15.21
C THR A 881 -25.81 -11.89 14.40
N GLY A 882 -26.42 -11.30 13.36
CA GLY A 882 -27.41 -11.93 12.49
C GLY A 882 -28.86 -11.89 12.99
N GLU A 883 -29.13 -11.49 14.24
CA GLU A 883 -30.50 -11.49 14.81
C GLU A 883 -31.52 -10.69 13.99
N THR A 884 -31.12 -9.50 13.50
CA THR A 884 -31.99 -8.66 12.65
C THR A 884 -32.36 -9.38 11.35
N LEU A 885 -31.36 -9.95 10.66
CA LEU A 885 -31.59 -10.67 9.41
C LEU A 885 -32.41 -11.94 9.63
N VAL A 886 -32.17 -12.71 10.69
CA VAL A 886 -32.99 -13.88 11.04
C VAL A 886 -34.47 -13.49 11.13
N ALA A 887 -34.79 -12.42 11.88
CA ALA A 887 -36.17 -11.95 11.99
C ALA A 887 -36.74 -11.49 10.64
N MET A 888 -35.97 -10.80 9.79
CA MET A 888 -36.44 -10.42 8.46
C MET A 888 -36.71 -11.63 7.55
N LEU A 889 -35.84 -12.63 7.57
CA LEU A 889 -35.97 -13.85 6.78
C LEU A 889 -37.14 -14.72 7.27
N GLU A 890 -37.33 -14.87 8.58
CA GLU A 890 -38.50 -15.54 9.17
C GLU A 890 -39.81 -14.86 8.74
N LEU A 891 -39.83 -13.53 8.70
CA LEU A 891 -41.00 -12.77 8.26
C LEU A 891 -41.33 -13.02 6.78
N LEU A 892 -40.31 -13.03 5.91
CA LEU A 892 -40.45 -13.29 4.47
C LEU A 892 -40.90 -14.74 4.19
N VAL A 893 -40.34 -15.72 4.89
CA VAL A 893 -40.79 -17.12 4.80
C VAL A 893 -42.23 -17.27 5.28
N LYS A 894 -42.59 -16.59 6.38
CA LYS A 894 -43.97 -16.56 6.88
C LYS A 894 -44.93 -15.87 5.90
N ALA A 895 -44.45 -14.94 5.09
CA ALA A 895 -45.20 -14.32 3.99
C ALA A 895 -45.32 -15.22 2.74
N GLY A 896 -44.65 -16.38 2.72
CA GLY A 896 -44.79 -17.40 1.68
C GLY A 896 -43.64 -17.49 0.68
N LEU A 897 -42.53 -16.79 0.91
CA LEU A 897 -41.30 -16.98 0.13
C LEU A 897 -40.56 -18.24 0.56
N ARG A 898 -39.79 -18.82 -0.37
CA ARG A 898 -38.84 -19.89 -0.06
C ARG A 898 -37.45 -19.28 0.19
N PRO A 899 -36.62 -19.85 1.07
CA PRO A 899 -35.26 -19.34 1.31
C PRO A 899 -34.42 -19.17 0.05
N GLU A 900 -34.61 -20.00 -0.97
CA GLU A 900 -33.87 -19.95 -2.24
C GLU A 900 -34.26 -18.74 -3.12
N ASP A 901 -35.44 -18.17 -2.91
CA ASP A 901 -35.92 -16.99 -3.63
C ASP A 901 -35.45 -15.68 -2.95
N ILE A 902 -34.76 -15.78 -1.81
CA ILE A 902 -34.29 -14.64 -1.01
C ILE A 902 -32.76 -14.55 -1.12
N SER A 903 -32.26 -13.36 -1.49
CA SER A 903 -30.84 -13.01 -1.38
C SER A 903 -30.65 -11.88 -0.38
N VAL A 904 -29.49 -11.81 0.26
CA VAL A 904 -29.13 -10.74 1.22
C VAL A 904 -27.91 -9.99 0.71
N MET A 905 -27.96 -8.67 0.80
CA MET A 905 -26.81 -7.78 0.60
C MET A 905 -26.61 -6.89 1.83
N VAL A 906 -25.40 -6.89 2.39
CA VAL A 906 -25.02 -6.00 3.49
C VAL A 906 -23.87 -5.09 3.10
N VAL A 907 -23.90 -3.84 3.57
CA VAL A 907 -22.80 -2.89 3.30
C VAL A 907 -21.53 -3.31 4.05
N ALA A 908 -21.65 -3.74 5.31
CA ALA A 908 -20.53 -4.22 6.10
C ALA A 908 -20.87 -5.50 6.86
N GLU A 909 -19.90 -6.41 6.98
CA GLU A 909 -19.99 -7.61 7.80
C GLU A 909 -18.90 -7.62 8.88
N PHE A 910 -19.23 -8.09 10.08
CA PHE A 910 -18.33 -8.15 11.23
C PHE A 910 -18.12 -9.61 11.65
N LEU A 911 -17.00 -10.18 11.25
CA LEU A 911 -16.78 -11.62 11.29
C LEU A 911 -16.72 -12.16 12.72
N PHE A 912 -16.20 -11.38 13.67
CA PHE A 912 -16.10 -11.76 15.07
C PHE A 912 -17.44 -12.18 15.69
N HIS A 913 -18.54 -11.57 15.24
CA HIS A 913 -19.89 -11.83 15.78
C HIS A 913 -20.60 -13.04 15.16
N ARG A 914 -19.98 -13.73 14.20
CA ARG A 914 -20.46 -15.00 13.62
C ARG A 914 -21.90 -14.95 13.07
N GLY A 915 -22.31 -13.84 12.47
CA GLY A 915 -23.67 -13.65 11.95
C GLY A 915 -24.11 -14.70 10.92
N ARG A 916 -23.23 -15.12 10.02
CA ARG A 916 -23.53 -16.22 9.06
C ARG A 916 -23.83 -17.54 9.76
N ALA A 917 -23.05 -17.90 10.79
CA ALA A 917 -23.31 -19.10 11.58
C ALA A 917 -24.68 -19.03 12.28
N ARG A 918 -25.10 -17.83 12.71
CA ARG A 918 -26.43 -17.62 13.29
C ARG A 918 -27.55 -17.87 12.27
N LEU A 919 -27.40 -17.40 11.04
CA LEU A 919 -28.35 -17.66 9.94
C LEU A 919 -28.44 -19.15 9.62
N CYS A 920 -27.30 -19.85 9.50
CA CYS A 920 -27.26 -21.30 9.29
C CYS A 920 -27.96 -22.06 10.41
N ALA A 921 -27.75 -21.69 11.68
CA ALA A 921 -28.39 -22.32 12.83
C ALA A 921 -29.92 -22.15 12.85
N HIS A 922 -30.47 -21.18 12.11
CA HIS A 922 -31.91 -20.95 11.94
C HIS A 922 -32.43 -21.44 10.58
N GLN A 923 -31.73 -22.42 9.96
CA GLN A 923 -32.12 -23.04 8.68
C GLN A 923 -32.08 -22.09 7.47
N PHE A 924 -31.44 -20.92 7.59
CA PHE A 924 -31.23 -19.98 6.48
C PHE A 924 -29.89 -20.17 5.77
N GLY A 925 -29.27 -21.35 5.88
CA GLY A 925 -28.00 -21.66 5.21
C GLY A 925 -28.06 -21.61 3.67
N ARG A 926 -29.27 -21.72 3.08
CA ARG A 926 -29.51 -21.61 1.64
C ARG A 926 -29.58 -20.17 1.13
N VAL A 927 -29.76 -19.20 2.03
CA VAL A 927 -29.87 -17.78 1.66
C VAL A 927 -28.48 -17.25 1.32
N VAL A 928 -28.30 -16.77 0.10
CA VAL A 928 -27.02 -16.20 -0.34
C VAL A 928 -26.82 -14.84 0.33
N VAL A 929 -25.70 -14.67 1.04
CA VAL A 929 -25.34 -13.42 1.71
C VAL A 929 -24.11 -12.79 1.06
N HIS A 930 -24.31 -11.63 0.45
CA HIS A 930 -23.25 -10.77 -0.11
C HIS A 930 -22.90 -9.65 0.85
N SER A 931 -21.62 -9.45 1.13
CA SER A 931 -21.13 -8.35 1.96
C SER A 931 -20.28 -7.44 1.10
N LEU A 932 -20.46 -6.12 1.12
CA LEU A 932 -19.58 -5.19 0.39
C LEU A 932 -18.27 -4.95 1.11
N LEU A 933 -18.28 -4.79 2.43
CA LEU A 933 -17.11 -4.57 3.29
C LEU A 933 -17.07 -5.63 4.39
N VAL A 934 -15.87 -6.00 4.83
CA VAL A 934 -15.68 -6.97 5.93
C VAL A 934 -14.75 -6.39 6.99
N PHE A 935 -15.18 -6.35 8.23
CA PHE A 935 -14.38 -5.86 9.36
C PHE A 935 -14.23 -6.97 10.40
N ASP A 936 -13.18 -6.87 11.20
CA ASP A 936 -12.92 -7.81 12.30
C ASP A 936 -14.07 -7.76 13.32
N GLY A 937 -14.34 -6.56 13.85
CA GLY A 937 -15.40 -6.34 14.83
C GLY A 937 -15.02 -6.69 16.27
N GLN A 938 -13.72 -6.61 16.61
CA GLN A 938 -13.22 -6.71 17.98
C GLN A 938 -13.49 -5.45 18.81
#